data_AF-A0A1C5VFM5-F1
#
_entry.id   AF-A0A1C5VFM5-F1
#
_cell.length_a   1.000
_cell.length_b   1.000
_cell.length_c   1.000
_cell.angle_alpha   90.00
_cell.angle_beta   90.00
_cell.angle_gamma   90.00
#
_symmetry.space_group_name_H-M   'P 1'
#
loop_
_entity.id
_entity.type
_entity.pdbx_description
1 polymer ?
#
loop_
_entity_poly.entity_id
_entity_poly.type
_entity_poly.pdbx_seq_one_letter_code
_entity_poly.pdbx_strand_id
1 'polypeptide(L)'
;MKKMKALQIIAAAMAVTVAATSAPVNVFAYGETSASSTLFTDTQNISDYATWKDNIWNKKDDQGNLTGEGESYDSSRIILTPGKTAKDLGFAWYSQKKGEPAVKIGKKEDLSDAQEFKGTATEINRSNQKNTYKASNKVTVEGLFEENTTYYYSYTDDVKNPNWSEVQSYTTKKTTNFQTILVGDPQIGASGSQGQGTADDINIAVDTFNWNKTLEQAKITAPNASFILSAGDQIDYAGTDSSDGKNVRESEYAGFTYPALLRMLPLATTIGNHESKGTDYKYHYNNPNSEDGLGSTNSGSDYYFSYGNVLFISLNSNNRNTVEHRELLKKAVESNPDAKWKVVMFHHDIYGSGQPHSDTDGANLRALFAPLMDEFGIDMCLTGHDHSYARSYLMADGTAIQYDDSVAINPEGTLYIAAGSASGSKFYKLATTKQYYIAERSNTQIPTFSTIDFSDESIVIKTYDYNGNKYADDYTLYKTGEKVSMKDLIAQAKEIKNDGYTEASWNKLQSEIAAAEDLMKYTAEDKGAAQLAAVYDKTNDADNANDMLNYYGYAQSDYKRGDSTALKAGFSTLLDKTMDMQLLIAKKKFENQYDSLLEAKVNLQKKETNNDVNDNNNNNNGNNTDNNVTPAATAKLQLKAGKKTVKAGSTIALKKGKTVQLSLTINGVTGKNVKYKTSNKKVVKISSTGKMKAVKKSKKKVKVTASFGKQKITFKVKTK
;
A
#
# COMPACT_ATOMS: atom_id res chain seq x y z
N MET A 1 52.06 46.17 -47.68
CA MET A 1 51.48 47.42 -47.11
C MET A 1 50.55 48.05 -48.13
N LYS A 2 49.31 48.40 -47.71
CA LYS A 2 48.25 49.20 -48.38
C LYS A 2 47.60 48.57 -49.63
N LYS A 3 46.28 48.66 -49.91
CA LYS A 3 45.02 48.89 -49.16
C LYS A 3 43.88 48.74 -50.21
N MET A 4 42.68 48.36 -49.76
CA MET A 4 41.32 48.66 -50.27
C MET A 4 40.45 47.61 -50.99
N LYS A 5 39.15 47.72 -50.60
CA LYS A 5 37.86 47.17 -51.09
C LYS A 5 37.52 45.76 -50.62
N ALA A 6 36.28 45.40 -50.31
CA ALA A 6 35.01 46.04 -49.90
C ALA A 6 34.09 44.82 -49.66
N LEU A 7 33.22 44.78 -48.65
CA LEU A 7 32.07 43.86 -48.70
C LEU A 7 30.86 44.39 -47.90
N GLN A 8 29.70 44.14 -48.49
CA GLN A 8 28.41 44.80 -48.31
C GLN A 8 27.62 44.35 -47.07
N ILE A 9 26.74 45.26 -46.66
CA ILE A 9 25.66 45.15 -45.68
C ILE A 9 24.49 44.37 -46.29
N ILE A 10 23.95 43.39 -45.57
CA ILE A 10 22.53 43.02 -45.64
C ILE A 10 22.04 42.78 -44.20
N ALA A 11 21.19 43.68 -43.72
CA ALA A 11 20.41 43.53 -42.50
C ALA A 11 19.02 43.02 -42.88
N ALA A 12 18.62 41.87 -42.34
CA ALA A 12 17.24 41.39 -42.42
C ALA A 12 16.68 41.30 -40.99
N ALA A 13 15.67 42.14 -40.74
CA ALA A 13 14.92 42.18 -39.49
C ALA A 13 14.04 40.92 -39.37
N MET A 14 14.21 40.14 -38.29
CA MET A 14 13.22 39.15 -37.88
C MET A 14 12.33 39.74 -36.79
N ALA A 15 11.05 39.93 -37.13
CA ALA A 15 9.99 40.19 -36.17
C ALA A 15 9.83 38.95 -35.27
N VAL A 16 10.02 39.12 -33.96
CA VAL A 16 9.74 38.10 -32.96
C VAL A 16 8.25 38.18 -32.62
N THR A 17 7.44 37.33 -33.24
CA THR A 17 6.10 37.01 -32.77
C THR A 17 6.22 36.19 -31.48
N VAL A 18 5.87 36.80 -30.36
CA VAL A 18 5.73 36.10 -29.07
C VAL A 18 4.45 35.27 -29.11
N ALA A 19 4.55 34.02 -29.56
CA ALA A 19 3.57 33.00 -29.26
C ALA A 19 3.88 32.45 -27.86
N ALA A 20 3.11 32.89 -26.86
CA ALA A 20 3.15 32.33 -25.53
C ALA A 20 2.50 30.93 -25.55
N THR A 21 3.28 29.90 -25.89
CA THR A 21 2.92 28.52 -25.58
C THR A 21 3.36 28.24 -24.15
N SER A 22 2.39 28.13 -23.24
CA SER A 22 2.63 27.53 -21.93
C SER A 22 2.95 26.05 -22.16
N ALA A 23 4.24 25.70 -22.18
CA ALA A 23 4.66 24.31 -22.13
C ALA A 23 4.14 23.71 -20.82
N PRO A 24 3.37 22.61 -20.84
CA PRO A 24 3.04 21.89 -19.61
C PRO A 24 4.34 21.38 -19.01
N VAL A 25 4.56 21.69 -17.73
CA VAL A 25 5.65 21.10 -16.97
C VAL A 25 5.27 19.65 -16.72
N ASN A 26 5.75 18.74 -17.55
CA ASN A 26 5.71 17.31 -17.24
C ASN A 26 6.60 17.09 -16.02
N VAL A 27 5.99 16.87 -14.86
CA VAL A 27 6.66 16.25 -13.73
C VAL A 27 6.79 14.79 -14.11
N PHE A 28 7.97 14.39 -14.59
CA PHE A 28 8.24 13.00 -14.95
C PHE A 28 8.17 12.13 -13.68
N ALA A 29 7.35 11.07 -13.75
CA ALA A 29 7.42 9.94 -12.82
C ALA A 29 8.79 9.28 -12.92
N TYR A 30 9.17 8.51 -11.90
CA TYR A 30 10.32 7.61 -11.96
C TYR A 30 10.17 6.66 -13.16
N GLY A 31 11.29 6.39 -13.84
CA GLY A 31 11.33 6.14 -15.29
C GLY A 31 10.48 5.00 -15.86
N GLU A 32 10.28 5.08 -17.19
CA GLU A 32 9.72 4.02 -18.03
C GLU A 32 10.83 3.46 -18.96
N THR A 33 10.91 2.13 -19.10
CA THR A 33 11.81 1.45 -20.04
C THR A 33 11.04 0.51 -20.96
N SER A 34 11.52 0.41 -22.20
CA SER A 34 11.03 -0.54 -23.21
C SER A 34 11.99 -1.72 -23.44
N ALA A 35 13.17 -1.68 -22.83
CA ALA A 35 14.20 -2.71 -22.93
C ALA A 35 13.83 -3.97 -22.13
N SER A 36 14.50 -5.08 -22.42
CA SER A 36 14.49 -6.25 -21.54
C SER A 36 15.46 -6.02 -20.38
N SER A 37 15.14 -6.52 -19.19
CA SER A 37 16.03 -6.43 -18.04
C SER A 37 17.33 -7.21 -18.30
N THR A 38 18.47 -6.63 -17.94
CA THR A 38 19.78 -7.30 -17.93
C THR A 38 20.14 -7.84 -16.55
N LEU A 39 19.31 -7.59 -15.53
CA LEU A 39 19.61 -7.85 -14.12
C LEU A 39 20.06 -9.30 -13.84
N PHE A 40 19.42 -10.29 -14.48
CA PHE A 40 19.78 -11.70 -14.32
C PHE A 40 21.24 -11.97 -14.71
N THR A 41 21.66 -11.48 -15.88
CA THR A 41 23.03 -11.61 -16.36
C THR A 41 23.99 -10.74 -15.56
N ASP A 42 23.60 -9.52 -15.21
CA ASP A 42 24.44 -8.60 -14.43
C ASP A 42 24.72 -9.15 -13.02
N THR A 43 23.74 -9.80 -12.39
CA THR A 43 23.89 -10.46 -11.08
C THR A 43 24.87 -11.63 -11.16
N GLN A 44 24.91 -12.38 -12.26
CA GLN A 44 25.88 -13.46 -12.43
C GLN A 44 27.32 -12.96 -12.59
N ASN A 45 27.50 -11.73 -13.05
CA ASN A 45 28.81 -11.14 -13.31
C ASN A 45 29.42 -10.40 -12.10
N ILE A 46 28.69 -10.25 -10.99
CA ILE A 46 29.23 -9.67 -9.75
C ILE A 46 29.95 -10.75 -8.92
N SER A 47 31.15 -10.41 -8.42
CA SER A 47 32.01 -11.33 -7.66
C SER A 47 31.36 -11.87 -6.39
N ASP A 48 30.57 -11.02 -5.72
CA ASP A 48 29.92 -11.34 -4.45
C ASP A 48 28.88 -12.43 -4.64
N TYR A 49 28.14 -12.40 -5.77
CA TYR A 49 27.20 -13.45 -6.12
C TYR A 49 27.92 -14.78 -6.38
N ALA A 50 28.95 -14.80 -7.22
CA ALA A 50 29.69 -16.03 -7.52
C ALA A 50 30.27 -16.66 -6.25
N THR A 51 30.87 -15.83 -5.38
CA THR A 51 31.42 -16.27 -4.09
C THR A 51 30.33 -16.80 -3.16
N TRP A 52 29.21 -16.08 -3.04
CA TRP A 52 28.07 -16.51 -2.22
C TRP A 52 27.46 -17.82 -2.74
N LYS A 53 27.27 -17.94 -4.06
CA LYS A 53 26.65 -19.10 -4.69
C LYS A 53 27.42 -20.37 -4.35
N ASP A 54 28.74 -20.36 -4.57
CA ASP A 54 29.57 -21.56 -4.45
C ASP A 54 30.02 -21.88 -3.01
N ASN A 55 29.92 -20.94 -2.06
CA ASN A 55 30.34 -21.14 -0.66
C ASN A 55 29.19 -21.19 0.36
N ILE A 56 28.02 -20.63 0.04
CA ILE A 56 26.87 -20.52 0.95
C ILE A 56 25.64 -21.22 0.38
N TRP A 57 25.22 -20.86 -0.84
CA TRP A 57 23.98 -21.34 -1.42
C TRP A 57 24.03 -22.83 -1.82
N ASN A 58 24.95 -23.16 -2.72
CA ASN A 58 25.19 -24.51 -3.26
C ASN A 58 26.69 -24.80 -3.17
N LYS A 59 27.13 -25.35 -2.04
CA LYS A 59 28.56 -25.51 -1.77
C LYS A 59 29.23 -26.44 -2.76
N LYS A 60 30.32 -25.98 -3.36
CA LYS A 60 31.18 -26.79 -4.23
C LYS A 60 32.47 -27.20 -3.53
N ASP A 61 32.96 -28.38 -3.85
CA ASP A 61 34.31 -28.82 -3.46
C ASP A 61 35.40 -28.11 -4.29
N ASP A 62 36.66 -28.34 -3.94
CA ASP A 62 37.81 -27.77 -4.65
C ASP A 62 37.91 -28.23 -6.11
N GLN A 63 37.15 -29.25 -6.51
CA GLN A 63 37.06 -29.76 -7.88
C GLN A 63 35.84 -29.19 -8.64
N GLY A 64 35.03 -28.36 -8.00
CA GLY A 64 33.85 -27.72 -8.58
C GLY A 64 32.58 -28.58 -8.57
N ASN A 65 32.58 -29.73 -7.87
CA ASN A 65 31.39 -30.57 -7.75
C ASN A 65 30.51 -30.11 -6.59
N LEU A 66 29.18 -30.25 -6.73
CA LEU A 66 28.25 -30.02 -5.63
C LEU A 66 28.50 -31.01 -4.50
N THR A 67 28.70 -30.48 -3.29
CA THR A 67 28.83 -31.28 -2.06
C THR A 67 27.50 -31.83 -1.55
N GLY A 68 26.39 -31.29 -2.06
CA GLY A 68 25.06 -31.49 -1.48
C GLY A 68 24.87 -30.73 -0.17
N GLU A 69 25.76 -29.82 0.21
CA GLU A 69 25.61 -28.92 1.36
C GLU A 69 25.32 -27.48 0.92
N GLY A 70 24.77 -26.67 1.82
CA GLY A 70 24.42 -25.28 1.55
C GLY A 70 22.96 -24.97 1.84
N GLU A 71 22.64 -23.69 1.69
CA GLU A 71 21.35 -23.11 2.07
C GLU A 71 20.22 -23.46 1.10
N SER A 72 20.54 -23.87 -0.13
CA SER A 72 19.59 -24.33 -1.15
C SER A 72 18.80 -25.58 -0.74
N TYR A 73 19.36 -26.37 0.17
CA TYR A 73 18.78 -27.63 0.62
C TYR A 73 17.99 -27.50 1.91
N ASP A 74 17.73 -26.29 2.41
CA ASP A 74 16.89 -26.08 3.59
C ASP A 74 15.66 -25.26 3.23
N SER A 75 14.49 -25.90 3.19
CA SER A 75 13.18 -25.24 3.10
C SER A 75 12.41 -25.34 4.42
N SER A 76 13.09 -25.74 5.50
CA SER A 76 12.50 -25.95 6.82
C SER A 76 12.60 -24.77 7.77
N ARG A 77 13.14 -23.64 7.33
CA ARG A 77 13.34 -22.47 8.19
C ARG A 77 12.01 -21.94 8.73
N ILE A 78 12.01 -21.58 10.01
CA ILE A 78 10.82 -21.05 10.68
C ILE A 78 10.38 -19.70 10.13
N ILE A 79 9.10 -19.57 9.83
CA ILE A 79 8.41 -18.33 9.47
C ILE A 79 7.56 -17.88 10.65
N LEU A 80 7.62 -16.58 10.93
CA LEU A 80 6.70 -15.91 11.85
C LEU A 80 5.56 -15.33 11.02
N THR A 81 4.32 -15.51 11.44
CA THR A 81 3.13 -14.88 10.87
C THR A 81 2.49 -13.97 11.92
N PRO A 82 1.82 -12.87 11.52
CA PRO A 82 1.02 -12.10 12.48
C PRO A 82 0.00 -13.00 13.18
N GLY A 83 -0.24 -12.78 14.48
CA GLY A 83 -1.42 -13.35 15.13
C GLY A 83 -2.64 -12.44 14.96
N LYS A 84 -3.75 -12.77 15.65
CA LYS A 84 -5.03 -12.04 15.53
C LYS A 84 -4.87 -10.55 15.91
N THR A 85 -4.06 -10.28 16.92
CA THR A 85 -3.72 -8.94 17.40
C THR A 85 -2.20 -8.76 17.48
N ALA A 86 -1.74 -7.52 17.72
CA ALA A 86 -0.32 -7.23 17.97
C ALA A 86 0.30 -7.94 19.19
N LYS A 87 -0.52 -8.59 20.03
CA LYS A 87 -0.06 -9.38 21.19
C LYS A 87 0.14 -10.86 20.89
N ASP A 88 -0.13 -11.25 19.65
CA ASP A 88 -0.19 -12.65 19.21
C ASP A 88 0.80 -12.88 18.06
N LEU A 89 1.30 -14.10 17.94
CA LEU A 89 2.23 -14.49 16.89
C LEU A 89 2.02 -15.95 16.49
N GLY A 90 2.04 -16.21 15.18
CA GLY A 90 2.09 -17.55 14.62
C GLY A 90 3.50 -17.93 14.22
N PHE A 91 3.81 -19.22 14.34
CA PHE A 91 5.05 -19.84 13.90
C PHE A 91 4.73 -21.01 12.98
N ALA A 92 5.48 -21.18 11.89
CA ALA A 92 5.37 -22.31 10.99
C ALA A 92 6.75 -22.75 10.48
N TRP A 93 7.00 -24.06 10.41
CA TRP A 93 8.24 -24.63 9.86
C TRP A 93 8.05 -26.09 9.46
N TYR A 94 8.99 -26.66 8.71
CA TYR A 94 8.98 -28.09 8.36
C TYR A 94 9.92 -28.90 9.24
N SER A 95 9.65 -30.19 9.36
CA SER A 95 10.58 -31.14 9.97
C SER A 95 10.64 -32.46 9.20
N GLN A 96 11.80 -33.12 9.25
CA GLN A 96 12.01 -34.42 8.57
C GLN A 96 11.32 -35.59 9.29
N LYS A 97 10.84 -35.37 10.51
CA LYS A 97 10.07 -36.34 11.31
C LYS A 97 8.90 -35.62 11.97
N LYS A 98 7.79 -36.33 12.11
CA LYS A 98 6.61 -35.86 12.85
C LYS A 98 6.82 -36.07 14.34
N GLY A 99 6.78 -34.98 15.11
CA GLY A 99 6.84 -34.96 16.56
C GLY A 99 5.71 -34.12 17.15
N GLU A 100 5.85 -33.74 18.43
CA GLU A 100 5.02 -32.70 19.06
C GLU A 100 5.84 -31.39 19.10
N PRO A 101 5.60 -30.44 18.18
CA PRO A 101 6.45 -29.25 18.05
C PRO A 101 6.17 -28.25 19.17
N ALA A 102 7.18 -27.44 19.50
CA ALA A 102 7.03 -26.34 20.44
C ALA A 102 7.98 -25.18 20.15
N VAL A 103 7.61 -23.99 20.62
CA VAL A 103 8.49 -22.82 20.73
C VAL A 103 8.68 -22.45 22.20
N LYS A 104 9.90 -22.06 22.58
CA LYS A 104 10.18 -21.41 23.86
C LYS A 104 10.43 -19.93 23.63
N ILE A 105 9.84 -19.08 24.45
CA ILE A 105 9.91 -17.63 24.32
C ILE A 105 10.18 -16.99 25.68
N GLY A 106 11.25 -16.20 25.78
CA GLY A 106 11.66 -15.48 26.98
C GLY A 106 12.07 -14.04 26.68
N LYS A 107 12.30 -13.22 27.72
CA LYS A 107 12.85 -11.86 27.58
C LYS A 107 14.37 -11.85 27.75
N LYS A 108 14.99 -12.95 28.17
CA LYS A 108 16.43 -13.12 28.25
C LYS A 108 16.97 -13.94 27.08
N GLU A 109 18.13 -13.56 26.59
CA GLU A 109 18.83 -14.21 25.47
C GLU A 109 19.20 -15.67 25.78
N ASP A 110 19.48 -15.99 27.04
CA ASP A 110 19.76 -17.35 27.49
C ASP A 110 18.51 -18.24 27.67
N LEU A 111 17.31 -17.69 27.41
CA LEU A 111 16.02 -18.34 27.58
C LEU A 111 15.77 -18.90 29.00
N SER A 112 16.49 -18.42 30.01
CA SER A 112 16.32 -18.85 31.41
C SER A 112 14.96 -18.48 32.01
N ASP A 113 14.27 -17.52 31.40
CA ASP A 113 12.91 -17.09 31.76
C ASP A 113 11.84 -17.55 30.76
N ALA A 114 12.19 -18.44 29.82
CA ALA A 114 11.32 -18.78 28.71
C ALA A 114 10.10 -19.62 29.13
N GLN A 115 8.97 -19.32 28.50
CA GLN A 115 7.75 -20.12 28.52
C GLN A 115 7.70 -21.01 27.28
N GLU A 116 7.26 -22.26 27.43
CA GLU A 116 7.10 -23.21 26.33
C GLU A 116 5.65 -23.23 25.83
N PHE A 117 5.49 -23.13 24.51
CA PHE A 117 4.21 -23.17 23.81
C PHE A 117 4.24 -24.32 22.82
N LYS A 118 3.33 -25.27 23.00
CA LYS A 118 3.20 -26.44 22.13
C LYS A 118 2.30 -26.14 20.94
N GLY A 119 2.53 -26.84 19.85
CA GLY A 119 1.77 -26.70 18.61
C GLY A 119 1.30 -28.02 18.03
N THR A 120 0.96 -27.97 16.75
CA THR A 120 0.49 -29.12 15.98
C THR A 120 1.44 -29.43 14.83
N ALA A 121 1.58 -30.71 14.51
CA ALA A 121 2.34 -31.19 13.35
C ALA A 121 1.38 -31.86 12.35
N THR A 122 1.15 -31.20 11.21
CA THR A 122 0.42 -31.76 10.08
C THR A 122 1.35 -32.66 9.28
N GLU A 123 0.91 -33.88 8.98
CA GLU A 123 1.71 -34.81 8.19
C GLU A 123 1.77 -34.38 6.73
N ILE A 124 2.98 -34.33 6.18
CA ILE A 124 3.24 -33.93 4.79
C ILE A 124 4.26 -34.88 4.16
N ASN A 125 4.46 -34.76 2.86
CA ASN A 125 5.55 -35.43 2.15
C ASN A 125 6.08 -34.47 1.08
N ARG A 126 7.04 -33.63 1.47
CA ARG A 126 7.63 -32.56 0.66
C ARG A 126 9.14 -32.76 0.61
N SER A 127 9.78 -32.45 -0.51
CA SER A 127 11.21 -32.71 -0.68
C SER A 127 11.84 -31.60 -1.49
N ASN A 128 13.09 -31.22 -1.19
CA ASN A 128 13.85 -30.21 -1.93
C ASN A 128 15.11 -30.82 -2.54
N GLN A 129 14.93 -31.86 -3.36
CA GLN A 129 15.98 -32.68 -3.99
C GLN A 129 16.85 -33.50 -3.01
N LYS A 130 17.24 -32.94 -1.85
CA LYS A 130 18.05 -33.60 -0.82
C LYS A 130 17.23 -34.04 0.39
N ASN A 131 16.56 -33.09 1.05
CA ASN A 131 15.81 -33.39 2.27
C ASN A 131 14.38 -33.78 1.93
N THR A 132 13.77 -34.60 2.79
CA THR A 132 12.35 -34.92 2.74
C THR A 132 11.71 -34.60 4.08
N TYR A 133 10.76 -33.68 4.05
CA TYR A 133 10.00 -33.21 5.18
C TYR A 133 8.72 -34.01 5.34
N LYS A 134 8.45 -34.42 6.58
CA LYS A 134 7.34 -35.29 6.98
C LYS A 134 6.30 -34.59 7.84
N ALA A 135 6.60 -33.40 8.34
CA ALA A 135 5.64 -32.60 9.09
C ALA A 135 5.77 -31.10 8.77
N SER A 136 4.62 -30.43 8.73
CA SER A 136 4.44 -28.99 8.84
C SER A 136 4.02 -28.68 10.26
N ASN A 137 4.90 -28.03 11.00
CA ASN A 137 4.75 -27.68 12.41
C ASN A 137 4.18 -26.27 12.52
N LYS A 138 3.17 -26.08 13.37
CA LYS A 138 2.56 -24.77 13.63
C LYS A 138 2.34 -24.55 15.11
N VAL A 139 2.76 -23.39 15.60
CA VAL A 139 2.50 -22.95 16.98
C VAL A 139 1.87 -21.56 16.94
N THR A 140 0.84 -21.35 17.74
CA THR A 140 0.22 -20.03 17.93
C THR A 140 0.43 -19.61 19.38
N VAL A 141 0.92 -18.39 19.58
CA VAL A 141 1.14 -17.79 20.90
C VAL A 141 0.26 -16.56 21.00
N GLU A 142 -0.66 -16.56 21.96
CA GLU A 142 -1.64 -15.49 22.16
C GLU A 142 -1.37 -14.73 23.46
N GLY A 143 -1.54 -13.40 23.43
CA GLY A 143 -1.52 -12.53 24.61
C GLY A 143 -0.15 -12.31 25.27
N LEU A 144 0.95 -12.80 24.69
CA LEU A 144 2.29 -12.75 25.30
C LEU A 144 3.04 -11.44 25.01
N PHE A 145 2.83 -10.86 23.83
CA PHE A 145 3.72 -9.83 23.28
C PHE A 145 3.32 -8.42 23.73
N GLU A 146 4.21 -7.77 24.47
CA GLU A 146 4.10 -6.38 24.93
C GLU A 146 4.81 -5.45 23.93
N GLU A 147 4.33 -4.21 23.76
CA GLU A 147 4.99 -3.25 22.88
C GLU A 147 6.44 -2.95 23.28
N ASN A 148 7.28 -2.61 22.30
CA ASN A 148 8.68 -2.19 22.49
C ASN A 148 9.51 -3.14 23.35
N THR A 149 9.24 -4.44 23.24
CA THR A 149 9.89 -5.47 24.03
C THR A 149 10.63 -6.43 23.10
N THR A 150 11.87 -6.72 23.44
CA THR A 150 12.65 -7.76 22.79
C THR A 150 12.38 -9.08 23.48
N TYR A 151 11.97 -10.05 22.68
CA TYR A 151 11.82 -11.44 23.04
C TYR A 151 12.89 -12.26 22.32
N TYR A 152 13.26 -13.37 22.94
CA TYR A 152 14.13 -14.37 22.36
C TYR A 152 13.33 -15.66 22.24
N TYR A 153 13.54 -16.40 21.16
CA TYR A 153 12.84 -17.65 20.93
C TYR A 153 13.75 -18.74 20.37
N SER A 154 13.37 -19.98 20.64
CA SER A 154 13.93 -21.19 20.04
C SER A 154 12.80 -22.20 19.81
N TYR A 155 12.95 -23.11 18.85
CA TYR A 155 11.92 -24.07 18.48
C TYR A 155 12.46 -25.49 18.37
N THR A 156 11.59 -26.49 18.57
CA THR A 156 11.90 -27.93 18.48
C THR A 156 10.79 -28.67 17.76
N ASP A 157 11.16 -29.70 16.98
CA ASP A 157 10.22 -30.54 16.24
C ASP A 157 9.48 -31.55 17.13
N ASP A 158 10.07 -31.91 18.27
CA ASP A 158 9.52 -32.88 19.22
C ASP A 158 9.92 -32.53 20.65
N VAL A 159 8.97 -32.22 21.52
CA VAL A 159 9.23 -31.97 22.95
C VAL A 159 9.67 -33.22 23.72
N LYS A 160 9.45 -34.43 23.18
CA LYS A 160 9.87 -35.68 23.84
C LYS A 160 11.37 -35.93 23.72
N ASN A 161 11.96 -35.53 22.59
CA ASN A 161 13.39 -35.62 22.32
C ASN A 161 13.88 -34.28 21.75
N PRO A 162 13.92 -33.22 22.58
CA PRO A 162 14.05 -31.87 22.07
C PRO A 162 15.43 -31.62 21.48
N ASN A 163 15.44 -31.10 20.25
CA ASN A 163 16.61 -30.51 19.62
C ASN A 163 16.28 -29.05 19.31
N TRP A 164 16.52 -28.18 20.30
CA TRP A 164 16.19 -26.76 20.23
C TRP A 164 17.07 -26.04 19.20
N SER A 165 16.45 -25.22 18.36
CA SER A 165 17.14 -24.36 17.40
C SER A 165 18.08 -23.37 18.09
N GLU A 166 18.98 -22.76 17.31
CA GLU A 166 19.65 -21.54 17.75
C GLU A 166 18.64 -20.46 18.17
N VAL A 167 19.04 -19.66 19.16
CA VAL A 167 18.19 -18.58 19.70
C VAL A 167 18.08 -17.46 18.68
N GLN A 168 16.86 -17.04 18.40
CA GLN A 168 16.52 -15.92 17.53
C GLN A 168 15.91 -14.79 18.35
N SER A 169 15.98 -13.56 17.85
CA SER A 169 15.40 -12.39 18.51
C SER A 169 14.22 -11.82 17.72
N TYR A 170 13.18 -11.41 18.43
CA TYR A 170 11.99 -10.75 17.91
C TYR A 170 11.71 -9.50 18.75
N THR A 171 11.61 -8.34 18.12
CA THR A 171 11.35 -7.08 18.85
C THR A 171 10.05 -6.46 18.37
N THR A 172 9.07 -6.42 19.25
CA THR A 172 7.79 -5.74 19.01
C THR A 172 8.00 -4.22 18.96
N LYS A 173 7.07 -3.50 18.31
CA LYS A 173 7.09 -2.03 18.20
C LYS A 173 5.81 -1.45 18.80
N LYS A 174 5.67 -0.12 18.74
CA LYS A 174 4.43 0.56 19.12
C LYS A 174 3.34 0.28 18.10
N THR A 175 2.12 0.07 18.56
CA THR A 175 0.95 -0.11 17.68
C THR A 175 0.34 1.22 17.22
N THR A 176 0.63 2.33 17.91
CA THR A 176 0.12 3.67 17.56
C THR A 176 0.91 4.36 16.45
N ASN A 177 2.15 3.95 16.23
CA ASN A 177 3.01 4.44 15.15
C ASN A 177 4.04 3.37 14.80
N PHE A 178 3.86 2.74 13.66
CA PHE A 178 4.70 1.65 13.18
C PHE A 178 4.94 1.74 11.69
N GLN A 179 5.95 1.00 11.24
CA GLN A 179 6.21 0.82 9.82
C GLN A 179 5.91 -0.62 9.41
N THR A 180 5.58 -0.82 8.14
CA THR A 180 5.63 -2.13 7.48
C THR A 180 6.53 -2.05 6.26
N ILE A 181 7.05 -3.20 5.83
CA ILE A 181 7.74 -3.35 4.55
C ILE A 181 6.75 -4.03 3.60
N LEU A 182 6.54 -3.49 2.41
CA LEU A 182 5.74 -4.12 1.35
C LEU A 182 6.66 -4.60 0.23
N VAL A 183 6.46 -5.84 -0.18
CA VAL A 183 7.16 -6.49 -1.29
C VAL A 183 6.15 -7.16 -2.22
N GLY A 184 6.37 -7.06 -3.53
CA GLY A 184 5.60 -7.78 -4.55
C GLY A 184 6.50 -8.77 -5.27
N ASP A 185 5.92 -9.89 -5.69
CA ASP A 185 6.51 -10.83 -6.64
C ASP A 185 8.02 -11.12 -6.43
N PRO A 186 8.44 -11.60 -5.23
CA PRO A 186 9.76 -12.20 -5.07
C PRO A 186 9.96 -13.34 -6.08
N GLN A 187 8.91 -14.13 -6.33
CA GLN A 187 8.78 -15.16 -7.36
C GLN A 187 10.10 -15.88 -7.65
N ILE A 188 10.61 -16.55 -6.63
CA ILE A 188 11.91 -17.21 -6.69
C ILE A 188 11.85 -18.34 -7.72
N GLY A 189 12.72 -18.29 -8.73
CA GLY A 189 12.79 -19.25 -9.83
C GLY A 189 12.49 -18.65 -11.21
N ALA A 190 11.93 -17.44 -11.28
CA ALA A 190 11.42 -16.83 -12.53
C ALA A 190 12.49 -16.13 -13.40
N SER A 191 13.71 -15.95 -12.90
CA SER A 191 14.80 -15.19 -13.56
C SER A 191 15.28 -15.70 -14.94
N GLY A 192 14.83 -16.89 -15.37
CA GLY A 192 15.28 -17.51 -16.61
C GLY A 192 14.60 -18.86 -16.86
N SER A 193 15.22 -19.69 -17.70
CA SER A 193 14.70 -21.02 -18.08
C SER A 193 15.74 -22.13 -17.98
N GLN A 194 16.92 -21.84 -17.44
CA GLN A 194 18.04 -22.77 -17.41
C GLN A 194 18.10 -23.53 -16.09
N GLY A 195 18.14 -24.86 -16.15
CA GLY A 195 18.40 -25.70 -14.97
C GLY A 195 17.24 -25.80 -14.00
N GLN A 196 16.01 -25.45 -14.41
CA GLN A 196 14.82 -25.60 -13.56
C GLN A 196 14.73 -27.02 -13.02
N GLY A 197 14.60 -27.13 -11.68
CA GLY A 197 14.46 -28.42 -10.99
C GLY A 197 15.74 -29.24 -10.89
N THR A 198 16.90 -28.68 -11.25
CA THR A 198 18.21 -29.28 -10.97
C THR A 198 18.79 -28.78 -9.64
N ALA A 199 19.79 -29.48 -9.11
CA ALA A 199 20.39 -29.12 -7.83
C ALA A 199 21.19 -27.80 -7.88
N ASP A 200 21.66 -27.39 -9.06
CA ASP A 200 22.33 -26.10 -9.30
C ASP A 200 21.48 -25.13 -10.11
N ASP A 201 20.18 -25.05 -9.81
CA ASP A 201 19.25 -24.13 -10.47
C ASP A 201 19.71 -22.67 -10.28
N ILE A 202 20.17 -22.08 -11.38
CA ILE A 202 20.73 -20.73 -11.39
C ILE A 202 19.66 -19.67 -11.18
N ASN A 203 18.39 -19.92 -11.56
CA ASN A 203 17.33 -18.93 -11.44
C ASN A 203 17.00 -18.72 -9.97
N ILE A 204 16.82 -19.83 -9.23
CA ILE A 204 16.61 -19.80 -7.78
C ILE A 204 17.77 -19.07 -7.09
N ALA A 205 19.02 -19.36 -7.46
CA ALA A 205 20.20 -18.73 -6.86
C ALA A 205 20.24 -17.21 -7.09
N VAL A 206 20.04 -16.74 -8.32
CA VAL A 206 20.05 -15.30 -8.66
C VAL A 206 18.90 -14.58 -7.95
N ASP A 207 17.70 -15.14 -8.00
CA ASP A 207 16.52 -14.55 -7.38
C ASP A 207 16.68 -14.47 -5.86
N THR A 208 17.21 -15.52 -5.23
CA THR A 208 17.48 -15.57 -3.80
C THR A 208 18.51 -14.53 -3.37
N PHE A 209 19.58 -14.36 -4.14
CA PHE A 209 20.61 -13.36 -3.86
C PHE A 209 20.04 -11.95 -3.86
N ASN A 210 19.28 -11.60 -4.91
CA ASN A 210 18.67 -10.28 -5.03
C ASN A 210 17.55 -10.07 -4.02
N TRP A 211 16.75 -11.10 -3.73
CA TRP A 211 15.74 -11.09 -2.67
C TRP A 211 16.34 -10.79 -1.30
N ASN A 212 17.44 -11.46 -0.94
CA ASN A 212 18.15 -11.18 0.30
C ASN A 212 18.67 -9.74 0.34
N LYS A 213 19.29 -9.26 -0.74
CA LYS A 213 19.77 -7.86 -0.83
C LYS A 213 18.64 -6.85 -0.65
N THR A 214 17.48 -7.09 -1.27
CA THR A 214 16.28 -6.24 -1.09
C THR A 214 15.84 -6.19 0.37
N LEU A 215 15.75 -7.33 1.06
CA LEU A 215 15.34 -7.35 2.47
C LEU A 215 16.39 -6.76 3.42
N GLU A 216 17.68 -6.96 3.16
CA GLU A 216 18.75 -6.30 3.92
C GLU A 216 18.66 -4.78 3.80
N GLN A 217 18.43 -4.27 2.58
CA GLN A 217 18.24 -2.85 2.38
C GLN A 217 16.92 -2.35 3.00
N ALA A 218 15.84 -3.13 2.92
CA ALA A 218 14.57 -2.79 3.55
C ALA A 218 14.69 -2.69 5.07
N LYS A 219 15.48 -3.57 5.71
CA LYS A 219 15.80 -3.50 7.15
C LYS A 219 16.50 -2.19 7.52
N ILE A 220 17.42 -1.72 6.67
CA ILE A 220 18.14 -0.45 6.87
C ILE A 220 17.18 0.74 6.71
N THR A 221 16.30 0.70 5.70
CA THR A 221 15.38 1.79 5.38
C THR A 221 14.19 1.88 6.34
N ALA A 222 13.71 0.74 6.85
CA ALA A 222 12.59 0.62 7.80
C ALA A 222 13.02 -0.05 9.12
N PRO A 223 13.90 0.59 9.93
CA PRO A 223 14.37 0.01 11.18
C PRO A 223 13.27 -0.16 12.25
N ASN A 224 12.10 0.48 12.05
CA ASN A 224 10.92 0.35 12.90
C ASN A 224 9.82 -0.49 12.25
N ALA A 225 10.15 -1.30 11.24
CA ALA A 225 9.21 -2.26 10.68
C ALA A 225 8.71 -3.23 11.77
N SER A 226 7.39 -3.43 11.82
CA SER A 226 6.74 -4.38 12.73
C SER A 226 6.49 -5.73 12.09
N PHE A 227 6.32 -5.75 10.76
CA PHE A 227 6.12 -6.94 9.94
C PHE A 227 6.32 -6.60 8.46
N ILE A 228 6.40 -7.63 7.64
CA ILE A 228 6.49 -7.57 6.17
C ILE A 228 5.12 -7.97 5.59
N LEU A 229 4.68 -7.25 4.56
CA LEU A 229 3.52 -7.53 3.72
C LEU A 229 4.04 -8.03 2.37
N SER A 230 3.69 -9.24 1.97
CA SER A 230 4.07 -9.83 0.68
C SER A 230 2.83 -10.05 -0.19
N ALA A 231 2.78 -9.37 -1.33
CA ALA A 231 1.63 -9.31 -2.22
C ALA A 231 1.49 -10.51 -3.18
N GLY A 232 1.93 -11.70 -2.79
CA GLY A 232 1.79 -12.93 -3.58
C GLY A 232 3.03 -13.30 -4.38
N ASP A 233 2.97 -14.46 -5.03
CA ASP A 233 4.03 -15.06 -5.85
C ASP A 233 5.38 -15.07 -5.12
N GLN A 234 5.44 -15.83 -4.02
CA GLN A 234 6.69 -16.06 -3.30
C GLN A 234 7.63 -16.97 -4.11
N ILE A 235 7.09 -17.95 -4.83
CA ILE A 235 7.83 -18.92 -5.65
C ILE A 235 7.30 -18.95 -7.09
N ASP A 236 8.07 -19.47 -8.05
CA ASP A 236 7.69 -19.47 -9.47
C ASP A 236 6.96 -20.73 -9.95
N TYR A 237 7.24 -21.91 -9.43
CA TYR A 237 6.71 -23.12 -10.06
C TYR A 237 5.20 -23.30 -9.80
N ALA A 238 4.34 -22.92 -10.75
CA ALA A 238 2.87 -22.89 -10.61
C ALA A 238 2.13 -24.25 -10.72
N GLY A 239 2.87 -25.34 -10.93
CA GLY A 239 2.28 -26.68 -11.10
C GLY A 239 1.63 -27.23 -9.82
N THR A 240 0.66 -28.15 -9.98
CA THR A 240 0.06 -28.89 -8.87
C THR A 240 1.05 -29.83 -8.19
N ASP A 241 0.70 -30.32 -7.00
CA ASP A 241 1.50 -31.27 -6.21
C ASP A 241 1.70 -32.63 -6.94
N SER A 242 2.66 -32.75 -7.85
CA SER A 242 3.06 -34.02 -8.48
C SER A 242 4.35 -34.57 -7.87
N SER A 243 4.62 -35.88 -7.97
CA SER A 243 5.90 -36.47 -7.50
C SER A 243 7.12 -35.78 -8.11
N ASP A 244 7.00 -35.33 -9.35
CA ASP A 244 8.11 -34.83 -10.15
C ASP A 244 8.31 -33.32 -9.96
N GLY A 245 7.22 -32.56 -9.71
CA GLY A 245 7.25 -31.12 -9.42
C GLY A 245 7.48 -30.76 -7.95
N LYS A 246 7.31 -31.71 -7.00
CA LYS A 246 7.48 -31.49 -5.55
C LYS A 246 8.86 -30.96 -5.16
N ASN A 247 9.89 -31.32 -5.92
CA ASN A 247 11.26 -30.88 -5.66
C ASN A 247 11.50 -29.42 -5.98
N VAL A 248 10.85 -28.89 -7.02
CA VAL A 248 11.11 -27.53 -7.52
C VAL A 248 10.56 -26.50 -6.55
N ARG A 249 9.26 -26.62 -6.19
CA ARG A 249 8.59 -25.69 -5.28
C ARG A 249 9.32 -25.56 -3.94
N GLU A 250 9.76 -26.67 -3.36
CA GLU A 250 10.50 -26.64 -2.09
C GLU A 250 11.93 -26.13 -2.25
N SER A 251 12.56 -26.27 -3.43
CA SER A 251 13.84 -25.62 -3.73
C SER A 251 13.67 -24.10 -3.84
N GLU A 252 12.56 -23.64 -4.43
CA GLU A 252 12.21 -22.21 -4.52
C GLU A 252 11.88 -21.64 -3.13
N TYR A 253 11.17 -22.40 -2.28
CA TYR A 253 10.95 -22.01 -0.87
C TYR A 253 12.23 -21.97 -0.06
N ALA A 254 13.22 -22.83 -0.34
CA ALA A 254 14.54 -22.69 0.28
C ALA A 254 15.13 -21.30 -0.02
N GLY A 255 14.93 -20.80 -1.24
CA GLY A 255 15.37 -19.46 -1.65
C GLY A 255 14.53 -18.35 -1.04
N PHE A 256 13.21 -18.50 -1.05
CA PHE A 256 12.31 -17.50 -0.48
C PHE A 256 12.53 -17.31 1.03
N THR A 257 12.73 -18.42 1.75
CA THR A 257 12.92 -18.44 3.21
C THR A 257 14.37 -18.15 3.64
N TYR A 258 15.31 -18.02 2.71
CA TYR A 258 16.72 -17.79 2.99
C TYR A 258 16.99 -16.51 3.83
N PRO A 259 16.38 -15.34 3.56
CA PRO A 259 16.76 -14.12 4.25
C PRO A 259 16.49 -14.18 5.76
N ALA A 260 17.51 -13.89 6.55
CA ALA A 260 17.43 -13.93 8.02
C ALA A 260 16.39 -12.95 8.60
N LEU A 261 16.07 -11.86 7.89
CA LEU A 261 15.05 -10.90 8.33
C LEU A 261 13.69 -11.54 8.56
N LEU A 262 13.36 -12.59 7.80
CA LEU A 262 12.08 -13.29 7.93
C LEU A 262 11.96 -14.08 9.25
N ARG A 263 13.05 -14.19 10.06
CA ARG A 263 13.07 -14.82 11.40
C ARG A 263 12.93 -13.75 12.48
N MET A 264 13.12 -12.48 12.11
CA MET A 264 13.09 -11.34 13.03
C MET A 264 11.80 -10.53 12.91
N LEU A 265 11.06 -10.68 11.81
CA LEU A 265 9.80 -9.99 11.55
C LEU A 265 8.72 -11.00 11.12
N PRO A 266 7.47 -10.84 11.60
CA PRO A 266 6.32 -11.53 11.04
C PRO A 266 6.17 -11.19 9.57
N LEU A 267 5.77 -12.18 8.79
CA LEU A 267 5.51 -12.10 7.36
C LEU A 267 4.03 -12.39 7.13
N ALA A 268 3.28 -11.37 6.72
CA ALA A 268 1.92 -11.53 6.22
C ALA A 268 1.98 -11.64 4.70
N THR A 269 1.60 -12.78 4.15
CA THR A 269 1.62 -13.04 2.70
C THR A 269 0.19 -13.15 2.17
N THR A 270 -0.03 -12.87 0.88
CA THR A 270 -1.22 -13.36 0.16
C THR A 270 -0.82 -14.48 -0.78
N ILE A 271 -1.80 -15.27 -1.24
CA ILE A 271 -1.62 -16.34 -2.22
C ILE A 271 -1.59 -15.72 -3.62
N GLY A 272 -0.51 -15.96 -4.38
CA GLY A 272 -0.42 -15.62 -5.79
C GLY A 272 -0.84 -16.76 -6.71
N ASN A 273 -0.88 -16.52 -8.02
CA ASN A 273 -1.28 -17.57 -8.97
C ASN A 273 -0.19 -18.63 -9.15
N HIS A 274 1.04 -18.38 -8.71
CA HIS A 274 2.09 -19.39 -8.68
C HIS A 274 2.02 -20.30 -7.44
N GLU A 275 1.39 -19.85 -6.36
CA GLU A 275 1.10 -20.72 -5.22
C GLU A 275 -0.17 -21.53 -5.43
N SER A 276 -1.26 -20.87 -5.84
CA SER A 276 -2.67 -21.24 -5.66
C SER A 276 -3.08 -22.69 -5.86
N LYS A 277 -2.43 -23.41 -6.79
CA LYS A 277 -2.71 -24.82 -7.14
C LYS A 277 -1.97 -25.83 -6.28
N GLY A 278 -0.85 -25.44 -5.66
CA GLY A 278 -0.10 -26.27 -4.73
C GLY A 278 -0.63 -26.19 -3.30
N THR A 279 -0.08 -26.99 -2.39
CA THR A 279 -0.44 -26.97 -0.96
C THR A 279 0.68 -26.47 -0.04
N ASP A 280 1.88 -26.30 -0.56
CA ASP A 280 3.06 -25.78 0.15
C ASP A 280 2.78 -24.47 0.90
N TYR A 281 2.09 -23.51 0.30
CA TYR A 281 1.76 -22.24 0.96
C TYR A 281 1.09 -22.47 2.33
N LYS A 282 -0.04 -23.20 2.41
CA LYS A 282 -0.70 -23.45 3.71
C LYS A 282 0.16 -24.25 4.68
N TYR A 283 1.21 -24.93 4.22
CA TYR A 283 2.11 -25.66 5.11
C TYR A 283 3.27 -24.78 5.61
N HIS A 284 3.66 -23.75 4.86
CA HIS A 284 4.71 -22.79 5.24
C HIS A 284 4.22 -21.65 6.14
N TYR A 285 2.90 -21.39 6.20
CA TYR A 285 2.33 -20.25 6.96
C TYR A 285 1.29 -20.68 8.00
N ASN A 286 1.22 -19.92 9.12
CA ASN A 286 0.22 -20.07 10.17
C ASN A 286 -0.64 -18.79 10.28
N ASN A 287 -1.45 -18.52 9.26
CA ASN A 287 -2.23 -17.28 9.18
C ASN A 287 -3.40 -17.27 10.20
N PRO A 288 -3.72 -16.12 10.83
CA PRO A 288 -4.76 -16.00 11.85
C PRO A 288 -6.14 -15.79 11.22
N ASN A 289 -7.22 -16.24 11.88
CA ASN A 289 -8.61 -16.02 11.43
C ASN A 289 -8.88 -16.57 10.01
N SER A 290 -8.32 -17.75 9.70
CA SER A 290 -8.47 -18.44 8.40
C SER A 290 -9.22 -19.78 8.53
N GLU A 291 -9.72 -20.12 9.71
CA GLU A 291 -10.32 -21.42 10.05
C GLU A 291 -11.61 -21.74 9.27
N ASP A 292 -12.31 -20.71 8.79
CA ASP A 292 -13.55 -20.87 8.03
C ASP A 292 -13.32 -21.27 6.56
N GLY A 293 -12.08 -21.18 6.07
CA GLY A 293 -11.73 -21.56 4.71
C GLY A 293 -12.41 -20.72 3.61
N LEU A 294 -12.81 -19.48 3.90
CA LEU A 294 -13.46 -18.58 2.94
C LEU A 294 -12.50 -18.17 1.82
N GLY A 295 -12.95 -18.18 0.57
CA GLY A 295 -12.10 -17.82 -0.58
C GLY A 295 -10.98 -18.84 -0.81
N SER A 296 -11.17 -20.09 -0.41
CA SER A 296 -10.10 -21.09 -0.47
C SER A 296 -9.72 -21.50 -1.88
N THR A 297 -8.43 -21.77 -2.10
CA THR A 297 -7.93 -22.69 -3.12
C THR A 297 -7.15 -23.81 -2.42
N ASN A 298 -6.51 -24.69 -3.19
CA ASN A 298 -5.66 -25.75 -2.62
C ASN A 298 -4.55 -25.21 -1.69
N SER A 299 -4.07 -23.99 -1.95
CA SER A 299 -3.02 -23.32 -1.18
C SER A 299 -3.44 -22.75 0.17
N GLY A 300 -4.72 -22.55 0.42
CA GLY A 300 -5.20 -21.84 1.61
C GLY A 300 -6.36 -20.92 1.30
N SER A 301 -6.66 -20.01 2.21
CA SER A 301 -7.86 -19.17 2.18
C SER A 301 -7.54 -17.72 2.52
N ASP A 302 -8.58 -16.90 2.48
CA ASP A 302 -8.56 -15.57 3.05
C ASP A 302 -8.22 -15.57 4.56
N TYR A 303 -7.74 -14.44 5.06
CA TYR A 303 -7.49 -14.23 6.49
C TYR A 303 -7.41 -12.73 6.85
N TYR A 304 -7.43 -12.40 8.14
CA TYR A 304 -7.29 -11.01 8.60
C TYR A 304 -6.65 -10.91 9.99
N PHE A 305 -6.10 -9.74 10.32
CA PHE A 305 -5.56 -9.43 11.64
C PHE A 305 -5.59 -7.93 11.93
N SER A 306 -5.49 -7.57 13.21
CA SER A 306 -5.41 -6.17 13.64
C SER A 306 -4.04 -5.85 14.23
N TYR A 307 -3.51 -4.69 13.87
CA TYR A 307 -2.30 -4.14 14.48
C TYR A 307 -2.51 -2.67 14.83
N GLY A 308 -2.77 -2.40 16.11
CA GLY A 308 -3.19 -1.07 16.56
C GLY A 308 -4.54 -0.66 15.95
N ASN A 309 -4.59 0.56 15.43
CA ASN A 309 -5.79 1.13 14.79
C ASN A 309 -5.95 0.75 13.31
N VAL A 310 -5.25 -0.30 12.86
CA VAL A 310 -5.25 -0.74 11.46
C VAL A 310 -5.74 -2.19 11.39
N LEU A 311 -6.74 -2.43 10.53
CA LEU A 311 -7.22 -3.75 10.15
C LEU A 311 -6.56 -4.15 8.83
N PHE A 312 -5.85 -5.27 8.83
CA PHE A 312 -5.22 -5.87 7.65
C PHE A 312 -6.01 -7.09 7.23
N ILE A 313 -6.30 -7.20 5.93
CA ILE A 313 -7.13 -8.26 5.36
C ILE A 313 -6.43 -8.79 4.12
N SER A 314 -6.23 -10.11 4.04
CA SER A 314 -5.69 -10.77 2.86
C SER A 314 -6.80 -11.53 2.16
N LEU A 315 -7.05 -11.22 0.89
CA LEU A 315 -8.01 -11.94 0.05
C LEU A 315 -7.26 -12.79 -0.98
N ASN A 316 -7.68 -14.04 -1.14
CA ASN A 316 -7.16 -14.92 -2.16
C ASN A 316 -7.83 -14.65 -3.51
N SER A 317 -7.26 -13.72 -4.27
CA SER A 317 -7.77 -13.32 -5.59
C SER A 317 -7.80 -14.42 -6.67
N ASN A 318 -7.24 -15.61 -6.40
CA ASN A 318 -7.38 -16.77 -7.30
C ASN A 318 -8.76 -17.42 -7.20
N ASN A 319 -9.46 -17.20 -6.08
CA ASN A 319 -10.86 -17.55 -5.92
C ASN A 319 -11.69 -16.31 -6.30
N ARG A 320 -12.74 -16.49 -7.12
CA ARG A 320 -13.60 -15.39 -7.59
C ARG A 320 -14.92 -15.27 -6.80
N ASN A 321 -15.07 -16.04 -5.72
CA ASN A 321 -16.28 -16.10 -4.92
C ASN A 321 -16.43 -14.86 -4.02
N THR A 322 -17.05 -13.81 -4.56
CA THR A 322 -17.29 -12.56 -3.83
C THR A 322 -18.24 -12.71 -2.64
N VAL A 323 -19.02 -13.79 -2.54
CA VAL A 323 -19.86 -14.05 -1.36
C VAL A 323 -19.00 -14.42 -0.16
N GLU A 324 -18.02 -15.31 -0.36
CA GLU A 324 -17.10 -15.72 0.71
C GLU A 324 -16.15 -14.59 1.09
N HIS A 325 -15.60 -13.87 0.12
CA HIS A 325 -14.78 -12.69 0.39
C HIS A 325 -15.56 -11.60 1.15
N ARG A 326 -16.83 -11.35 0.80
CA ARG A 326 -17.71 -10.41 1.53
C ARG A 326 -17.93 -10.86 2.97
N GLU A 327 -18.17 -12.15 3.19
CA GLU A 327 -18.36 -12.69 4.55
C GLU A 327 -17.10 -12.53 5.40
N LEU A 328 -15.91 -12.76 4.82
CA LEU A 328 -14.65 -12.51 5.51
C LEU A 328 -14.44 -11.02 5.81
N LEU A 329 -14.65 -10.13 4.84
CA LEU A 329 -14.55 -8.67 5.05
C LEU A 329 -15.48 -8.20 6.16
N LYS A 330 -16.70 -8.72 6.21
CA LYS A 330 -17.65 -8.47 7.30
C LYS A 330 -17.09 -8.90 8.65
N LYS A 331 -16.63 -10.15 8.77
CA LYS A 331 -16.01 -10.66 10.01
C LYS A 331 -14.80 -9.82 10.43
N ALA A 332 -13.96 -9.44 9.48
CA ALA A 332 -12.78 -8.61 9.74
C ALA A 332 -13.18 -7.24 10.32
N VAL A 333 -14.15 -6.55 9.71
CA VAL A 333 -14.64 -5.25 10.21
C VAL A 333 -15.34 -5.39 11.56
N GLU A 334 -16.12 -6.45 11.77
CA GLU A 334 -16.75 -6.74 13.06
C GLU A 334 -15.74 -7.05 14.17
N SER A 335 -14.57 -7.62 13.83
CA SER A 335 -13.50 -7.90 14.79
C SER A 335 -12.80 -6.65 15.33
N ASN A 336 -12.85 -5.54 14.58
CA ASN A 336 -12.25 -4.27 14.94
C ASN A 336 -13.09 -3.09 14.40
N PRO A 337 -14.28 -2.83 14.98
CA PRO A 337 -15.21 -1.82 14.48
C PRO A 337 -14.65 -0.40 14.57
N ASP A 338 -13.69 -0.17 15.47
CA ASP A 338 -13.01 1.11 15.68
C ASP A 338 -11.76 1.28 14.81
N ALA A 339 -11.46 0.33 13.90
CA ALA A 339 -10.34 0.41 12.99
C ALA A 339 -10.40 1.70 12.16
N LYS A 340 -9.43 2.59 12.38
CA LYS A 340 -9.34 3.86 11.68
C LYS A 340 -8.85 3.69 10.24
N TRP A 341 -8.03 2.67 10.02
CA TRP A 341 -7.47 2.34 8.72
C TRP A 341 -7.81 0.90 8.37
N LYS A 342 -8.26 0.67 7.14
CA LYS A 342 -8.47 -0.66 6.59
C LYS A 342 -7.57 -0.85 5.38
N VAL A 343 -6.73 -1.88 5.42
CA VAL A 343 -5.79 -2.23 4.35
C VAL A 343 -6.10 -3.62 3.86
N VAL A 344 -6.39 -3.74 2.56
CA VAL A 344 -6.57 -5.04 1.90
C VAL A 344 -5.31 -5.36 1.10
N MET A 345 -4.95 -6.64 1.08
CA MET A 345 -3.91 -7.19 0.21
C MET A 345 -4.48 -8.37 -0.56
N PHE A 346 -4.23 -8.41 -1.86
CA PHE A 346 -4.47 -9.58 -2.72
C PHE A 346 -3.50 -9.53 -3.90
N HIS A 347 -3.32 -10.64 -4.60
CA HIS A 347 -2.23 -10.75 -5.55
C HIS A 347 -2.47 -9.98 -6.86
N HIS A 348 -3.55 -10.27 -7.57
CA HIS A 348 -3.79 -9.73 -8.91
C HIS A 348 -4.05 -8.21 -8.87
N ASP A 349 -3.27 -7.43 -9.61
CA ASP A 349 -3.51 -5.99 -9.74
C ASP A 349 -4.77 -5.69 -10.58
N ILE A 350 -5.70 -4.93 -10.00
CA ILE A 350 -6.97 -4.56 -10.65
C ILE A 350 -6.99 -3.11 -11.14
N TYR A 351 -6.02 -2.26 -10.78
CA TYR A 351 -5.90 -0.87 -11.24
C TYR A 351 -4.49 -0.55 -11.72
N GLY A 352 -3.87 -1.56 -12.32
CA GLY A 352 -2.49 -1.55 -12.76
C GLY A 352 -2.22 -0.88 -14.07
N SER A 353 -0.94 -0.96 -14.44
CA SER A 353 -0.46 -0.47 -15.73
C SER A 353 0.48 -1.46 -16.42
N GLY A 354 0.62 -2.69 -15.92
CA GLY A 354 1.34 -3.76 -16.58
C GLY A 354 0.64 -4.17 -17.87
N GLN A 355 1.37 -4.12 -18.99
CA GLN A 355 0.85 -4.42 -20.32
C GLN A 355 0.13 -5.78 -20.44
N PRO A 356 0.56 -6.87 -19.74
CA PRO A 356 -0.12 -8.15 -19.87
C PRO A 356 -1.49 -8.23 -19.19
N HIS A 357 -1.76 -7.35 -18.20
CA HIS A 357 -2.82 -7.57 -17.20
C HIS A 357 -3.81 -6.41 -17.07
N SER A 358 -3.36 -5.16 -17.23
CA SER A 358 -4.13 -3.96 -16.87
C SER A 358 -5.49 -3.83 -17.58
N ASP A 359 -5.57 -4.31 -18.83
CA ASP A 359 -6.75 -4.24 -19.70
C ASP A 359 -7.29 -5.63 -20.09
N THR A 360 -6.96 -6.66 -19.30
CA THR A 360 -7.32 -8.08 -19.53
C THR A 360 -7.86 -8.71 -18.25
N ASP A 361 -7.10 -9.55 -17.56
CA ASP A 361 -7.50 -10.22 -16.32
C ASP A 361 -7.70 -9.23 -15.16
N GLY A 362 -6.79 -8.28 -14.98
CA GLY A 362 -6.92 -7.23 -13.96
C GLY A 362 -8.20 -6.42 -14.12
N ALA A 363 -8.59 -6.10 -15.37
CA ALA A 363 -9.87 -5.44 -15.65
C ALA A 363 -11.07 -6.32 -15.26
N ASN A 364 -11.06 -7.61 -15.59
CA ASN A 364 -12.18 -8.49 -15.26
C ASN A 364 -12.32 -8.72 -13.74
N LEU A 365 -11.20 -8.91 -13.04
CA LEU A 365 -11.17 -9.05 -11.58
C LEU A 365 -11.56 -7.75 -10.87
N ARG A 366 -11.29 -6.58 -11.47
CA ARG A 366 -11.78 -5.28 -10.96
C ARG A 366 -13.29 -5.27 -10.75
N ALA A 367 -14.06 -5.86 -11.66
CA ALA A 367 -15.52 -5.93 -11.53
C ALA A 367 -15.99 -6.72 -10.30
N LEU A 368 -15.15 -7.62 -9.77
CA LEU A 368 -15.46 -8.46 -8.61
C LEU A 368 -14.95 -7.87 -7.30
N PHE A 369 -13.70 -7.40 -7.28
CA PHE A 369 -13.02 -6.97 -6.05
C PHE A 369 -13.21 -5.49 -5.71
N ALA A 370 -13.23 -4.58 -6.70
CA ALA A 370 -13.39 -3.15 -6.42
C ALA A 370 -14.72 -2.82 -5.69
N PRO A 371 -15.87 -3.44 -6.03
CA PRO A 371 -17.10 -3.23 -5.29
C PRO A 371 -17.00 -3.63 -3.81
N LEU A 372 -16.22 -4.67 -3.49
CA LEU A 372 -15.98 -5.06 -2.09
C LEU A 372 -15.14 -4.01 -1.36
N MET A 373 -14.15 -3.42 -2.03
CA MET A 373 -13.33 -2.36 -1.42
C MET A 373 -14.19 -1.12 -1.10
N ASP A 374 -15.10 -0.76 -2.02
CA ASP A 374 -16.04 0.34 -1.84
C ASP A 374 -17.10 0.03 -0.77
N GLU A 375 -17.62 -1.21 -0.71
CA GLU A 375 -18.63 -1.66 0.26
C GLU A 375 -18.12 -1.57 1.70
N PHE A 376 -16.87 -1.97 1.94
CA PHE A 376 -16.27 -2.02 3.29
C PHE A 376 -15.40 -0.80 3.64
N GLY A 377 -15.35 0.21 2.76
CA GLY A 377 -14.62 1.45 2.99
C GLY A 377 -13.12 1.23 3.21
N ILE A 378 -12.50 0.49 2.31
CA ILE A 378 -11.07 0.20 2.33
C ILE A 378 -10.28 1.47 1.98
N ASP A 379 -9.19 1.74 2.70
CA ASP A 379 -8.38 2.94 2.49
C ASP A 379 -7.26 2.70 1.46
N MET A 380 -6.64 1.53 1.53
CA MET A 380 -5.51 1.15 0.70
C MET A 380 -5.59 -0.33 0.32
N CYS A 381 -5.38 -0.62 -0.95
CA CYS A 381 -5.29 -1.95 -1.51
C CYS A 381 -3.89 -2.19 -2.07
N LEU A 382 -3.26 -3.29 -1.67
CA LEU A 382 -1.88 -3.64 -2.01
C LEU A 382 -1.86 -4.91 -2.88
N THR A 383 -1.24 -4.84 -4.05
CA THR A 383 -1.19 -5.93 -5.04
C THR A 383 0.21 -6.15 -5.59
N GLY A 384 0.40 -7.28 -6.28
CA GLY A 384 1.62 -7.65 -7.03
C GLY A 384 1.26 -7.90 -8.49
N HIS A 385 1.65 -9.06 -9.05
CA HIS A 385 1.28 -9.62 -10.36
C HIS A 385 1.82 -8.88 -11.58
N ASP A 386 1.90 -7.55 -11.54
CA ASP A 386 2.26 -6.71 -12.68
C ASP A 386 3.77 -6.51 -12.85
N HIS A 387 4.60 -6.97 -11.90
CA HIS A 387 6.06 -6.83 -11.92
C HIS A 387 6.54 -5.42 -12.31
N SER A 388 5.74 -4.42 -11.95
CA SER A 388 5.94 -3.02 -12.25
C SER A 388 5.20 -2.21 -11.19
N TYR A 389 5.72 -1.04 -10.86
CA TYR A 389 5.10 -0.20 -9.85
C TYR A 389 3.97 0.61 -10.48
N ALA A 390 2.83 0.63 -9.82
CA ALA A 390 1.73 1.54 -10.15
C ALA A 390 1.04 2.05 -8.89
N ARG A 391 0.59 3.30 -8.95
CA ARG A 391 -0.28 3.93 -7.96
C ARG A 391 -1.44 4.61 -8.66
N SER A 392 -2.65 4.22 -8.29
CA SER A 392 -3.86 4.86 -8.81
C SER A 392 -4.09 6.24 -8.18
N TYR A 393 -4.98 7.03 -8.76
CA TYR A 393 -5.76 8.01 -7.99
C TYR A 393 -6.69 7.28 -7.02
N LEU A 394 -7.37 8.00 -6.14
CA LEU A 394 -8.35 7.36 -5.26
C LEU A 394 -9.55 6.92 -6.09
N MET A 395 -9.91 5.64 -6.00
CA MET A 395 -10.99 5.06 -6.81
C MET A 395 -12.23 4.86 -5.94
N ALA A 396 -13.37 5.33 -6.44
CA ALA A 396 -14.68 5.06 -5.85
C ALA A 396 -15.63 4.67 -6.98
N ASP A 397 -16.10 3.42 -6.97
CA ASP A 397 -17.09 2.88 -7.90
C ASP A 397 -16.75 3.18 -9.38
N GLY A 398 -15.52 2.81 -9.76
CA GLY A 398 -14.97 3.02 -11.10
C GLY A 398 -14.60 4.47 -11.45
N THR A 399 -14.85 5.43 -10.56
CA THR A 399 -14.50 6.85 -10.76
C THR A 399 -13.17 7.17 -10.08
N ALA A 400 -12.24 7.74 -10.86
CA ALA A 400 -10.97 8.23 -10.33
C ALA A 400 -11.15 9.64 -9.74
N ILE A 401 -10.66 9.85 -8.52
CA ILE A 401 -10.71 11.13 -7.82
C ILE A 401 -9.29 11.61 -7.59
N GLN A 402 -8.93 12.68 -8.28
CA GLN A 402 -7.62 13.28 -8.14
C GLN A 402 -7.55 14.09 -6.83
N TYR A 403 -6.45 13.90 -6.08
CA TYR A 403 -6.05 14.74 -4.94
C TYR A 403 -4.71 15.43 -5.25
N ASP A 404 -4.06 16.05 -4.25
CA ASP A 404 -2.71 16.59 -4.48
C ASP A 404 -1.73 15.42 -4.71
N ASP A 405 -0.70 15.65 -5.52
CA ASP A 405 0.26 14.62 -5.96
C ASP A 405 1.02 13.93 -4.82
N SER A 406 1.02 14.49 -3.60
CA SER A 406 1.72 13.95 -2.43
C SER A 406 0.81 13.64 -1.24
N VAL A 407 -0.44 14.13 -1.25
CA VAL A 407 -1.34 13.98 -0.09
C VAL A 407 -2.80 14.02 -0.50
N ALA A 408 -3.58 13.09 0.04
CA ALA A 408 -5.03 13.14 0.05
C ALA A 408 -5.52 13.37 1.49
N ILE A 409 -6.30 14.42 1.70
CA ILE A 409 -6.85 14.78 3.02
C ILE A 409 -8.32 14.37 3.05
N ASN A 410 -8.66 13.50 3.99
CA ASN A 410 -9.95 12.83 4.11
C ASN A 410 -10.42 12.29 2.75
N PRO A 411 -9.62 11.40 2.13
CA PRO A 411 -9.93 10.87 0.81
C PRO A 411 -11.26 10.13 0.78
N GLU A 412 -11.91 10.22 -0.36
CA GLU A 412 -12.99 9.36 -0.81
C GLU A 412 -12.38 8.23 -1.63
N GLY A 413 -12.84 6.99 -1.44
CA GLY A 413 -12.39 5.85 -2.22
C GLY A 413 -11.09 5.22 -1.74
N THR A 414 -10.66 4.18 -2.45
CA THR A 414 -9.50 3.35 -2.12
C THR A 414 -8.27 3.77 -2.93
N LEU A 415 -7.09 3.82 -2.32
CA LEU A 415 -5.81 3.92 -3.04
C LEU A 415 -5.32 2.53 -3.42
N TYR A 416 -5.02 2.28 -4.70
CA TYR A 416 -4.45 1.01 -5.15
C TYR A 416 -2.95 1.16 -5.43
N ILE A 417 -2.17 0.19 -4.97
CA ILE A 417 -0.72 0.11 -5.16
C ILE A 417 -0.39 -1.27 -5.74
N ALA A 418 0.22 -1.27 -6.93
CA ALA A 418 0.91 -2.43 -7.47
C ALA A 418 2.38 -2.34 -7.06
N ALA A 419 2.85 -3.31 -6.29
CA ALA A 419 4.26 -3.44 -5.97
C ALA A 419 5.04 -3.96 -7.20
N GLY A 420 6.29 -3.50 -7.36
CA GLY A 420 7.19 -4.09 -8.35
C GLY A 420 7.76 -5.44 -7.86
N SER A 421 8.62 -6.06 -8.67
CA SER A 421 9.30 -7.30 -8.26
C SER A 421 10.37 -7.04 -7.19
N ALA A 422 10.34 -7.81 -6.11
CA ALA A 422 11.25 -7.64 -4.96
C ALA A 422 12.57 -8.41 -5.09
N SER A 423 12.63 -9.45 -5.91
CA SER A 423 13.88 -10.12 -6.31
C SER A 423 14.42 -9.59 -7.63
N GLY A 424 13.57 -8.92 -8.43
CA GLY A 424 13.86 -8.56 -9.81
C GLY A 424 13.89 -9.77 -10.75
N SER A 425 13.27 -10.88 -10.37
CA SER A 425 13.20 -12.11 -11.16
C SER A 425 12.57 -11.88 -12.53
N LYS A 426 11.58 -10.99 -12.61
CA LYS A 426 10.88 -10.68 -13.85
C LYS A 426 10.30 -9.27 -13.83
N PHE A 427 10.13 -8.69 -15.01
CA PHE A 427 9.57 -7.36 -15.21
C PHE A 427 8.66 -7.31 -16.43
N TYR A 428 7.50 -6.65 -16.29
CA TYR A 428 6.64 -6.37 -17.43
C TYR A 428 6.86 -4.96 -17.98
N LYS A 429 6.54 -4.83 -19.28
CA LYS A 429 6.40 -3.53 -19.91
C LYS A 429 5.12 -2.87 -19.40
N LEU A 430 5.13 -1.55 -19.33
CA LEU A 430 3.92 -0.79 -19.08
C LEU A 430 3.03 -0.78 -20.33
N ALA A 431 1.72 -0.75 -20.13
CA ALA A 431 0.75 -0.52 -21.18
C ALA A 431 1.09 0.76 -21.96
N THR A 432 1.04 0.68 -23.30
CA THR A 432 1.42 1.79 -24.18
C THR A 432 0.65 3.06 -23.85
N THR A 433 -0.66 2.94 -23.65
CA THR A 433 -1.51 4.03 -23.19
C THR A 433 -1.57 3.97 -21.67
N LYS A 434 -1.15 5.06 -21.01
CA LYS A 434 -1.33 5.20 -19.57
C LYS A 434 -2.82 5.26 -19.24
N GLN A 435 -3.29 4.36 -18.40
CA GLN A 435 -4.67 4.36 -17.93
C GLN A 435 -4.96 5.66 -17.15
N TYR A 436 -6.11 6.27 -17.42
CA TYR A 436 -6.45 7.61 -16.91
C TYR A 436 -6.51 7.68 -15.37
N TYR A 437 -6.77 6.54 -14.72
CA TYR A 437 -6.85 6.41 -13.27
C TYR A 437 -5.47 6.23 -12.61
N ILE A 438 -4.38 6.10 -13.38
CA ILE A 438 -3.02 5.97 -12.84
C ILE A 438 -2.45 7.35 -12.52
N ALA A 439 -2.14 7.59 -11.25
CA ALA A 439 -1.41 8.78 -10.85
C ALA A 439 0.06 8.64 -11.25
N GLU A 440 0.67 7.51 -10.92
CA GLU A 440 2.10 7.24 -11.09
C GLU A 440 2.35 5.78 -11.48
N ARG A 441 3.33 5.54 -12.33
CA ARG A 441 3.79 4.19 -12.71
C ARG A 441 5.28 4.21 -13.01
N SER A 442 5.98 3.11 -12.78
CA SER A 442 7.39 2.96 -13.11
C SER A 442 7.75 1.51 -13.35
N ASN A 443 8.67 1.27 -14.29
CA ASN A 443 9.20 -0.06 -14.59
C ASN A 443 10.72 -0.04 -14.81
N THR A 444 11.51 0.70 -14.04
CA THR A 444 12.98 0.78 -14.21
C THR A 444 13.78 -0.53 -14.00
N GLN A 445 13.12 -1.70 -14.02
CA GLN A 445 13.71 -3.05 -14.17
C GLN A 445 14.79 -3.41 -13.15
N ILE A 446 14.63 -2.93 -11.92
CA ILE A 446 15.46 -3.27 -10.76
C ILE A 446 14.56 -3.72 -9.61
N PRO A 447 15.06 -4.53 -8.66
CA PRO A 447 14.25 -4.96 -7.53
C PRO A 447 13.82 -3.78 -6.66
N THR A 448 12.59 -3.85 -6.13
CA THR A 448 11.99 -2.77 -5.34
C THR A 448 11.32 -3.27 -4.07
N PHE A 449 11.17 -2.37 -3.11
CA PHE A 449 10.31 -2.56 -1.95
C PHE A 449 9.68 -1.22 -1.57
N SER A 450 8.59 -1.26 -0.80
CA SER A 450 8.01 -0.07 -0.20
C SER A 450 8.07 -0.12 1.32
N THR A 451 8.10 1.04 1.95
CA THR A 451 7.84 1.20 3.38
C THR A 451 6.52 1.92 3.56
N ILE A 452 5.67 1.44 4.47
CA ILE A 452 4.41 2.11 4.80
C ILE A 452 4.44 2.51 6.28
N ASP A 453 4.38 3.83 6.53
CA ASP A 453 4.32 4.38 7.88
C ASP A 453 2.85 4.58 8.27
N PHE A 454 2.42 3.94 9.36
CA PHE A 454 1.08 4.09 9.92
C PHE A 454 1.11 4.96 11.18
N SER A 455 0.14 5.85 11.30
CA SER A 455 -0.18 6.57 12.53
C SER A 455 -1.69 6.73 12.67
N ASP A 456 -2.14 7.24 13.81
CA ASP A 456 -3.54 7.57 14.01
C ASP A 456 -4.08 8.48 12.90
N GLU A 457 -3.31 9.41 12.35
CA GLU A 457 -3.85 10.37 11.37
C GLU A 457 -3.38 10.11 9.95
N SER A 458 -2.41 9.22 9.71
CA SER A 458 -1.84 9.05 8.37
C SER A 458 -1.40 7.64 8.01
N ILE A 459 -1.48 7.35 6.72
CA ILE A 459 -0.69 6.30 6.05
C ILE A 459 0.27 6.99 5.07
N VAL A 460 1.57 6.68 5.13
CA VAL A 460 2.57 7.20 4.19
C VAL A 460 3.28 6.06 3.50
N ILE A 461 3.10 5.91 2.19
CA ILE A 461 3.84 4.95 1.37
C ILE A 461 5.06 5.63 0.74
N LYS A 462 6.19 4.92 0.73
CA LYS A 462 7.44 5.32 0.07
C LYS A 462 8.05 4.11 -0.62
N THR A 463 8.45 4.25 -1.87
CA THR A 463 8.99 3.15 -2.67
C THR A 463 10.47 3.37 -2.95
N TYR A 464 11.25 2.31 -2.80
CA TYR A 464 12.70 2.31 -2.97
C TYR A 464 13.15 1.18 -3.89
N ASP A 465 14.29 1.37 -4.54
CA ASP A 465 15.04 0.26 -5.11
C ASP A 465 15.82 -0.50 -4.03
N TYR A 466 16.33 -1.67 -4.38
CA TYR A 466 17.19 -2.51 -3.53
C TYR A 466 18.54 -1.90 -3.12
N ASN A 467 18.89 -0.68 -3.57
CA ASN A 467 20.02 0.10 -3.08
C ASN A 467 19.57 1.24 -2.13
N GLY A 468 18.27 1.36 -1.84
CA GLY A 468 17.70 2.37 -0.96
C GLY A 468 17.46 3.72 -1.64
N ASN A 469 17.60 3.80 -2.97
CA ASN A 469 17.24 5.01 -3.71
C ASN A 469 15.73 5.08 -3.89
N LYS A 470 15.19 6.30 -3.88
CA LYS A 470 13.76 6.52 -4.11
C LYS A 470 13.38 6.07 -5.53
N TYR A 471 12.30 5.29 -5.63
CA TYR A 471 11.81 4.67 -6.87
C TYR A 471 10.43 5.17 -7.28
N ALA A 472 9.66 5.76 -6.37
CA ALA A 472 8.39 6.41 -6.65
C ALA A 472 8.15 7.56 -5.67
N ASP A 473 7.28 8.49 -6.00
CA ASP A 473 6.92 9.59 -5.11
C ASP A 473 6.16 9.13 -3.85
N ASP A 474 6.58 9.65 -2.69
CA ASP A 474 5.91 9.43 -1.43
C ASP A 474 4.46 9.92 -1.53
N TYR A 475 3.52 9.11 -1.05
CA TYR A 475 2.11 9.46 -1.03
C TYR A 475 1.52 9.30 0.36
N THR A 476 0.74 10.29 0.81
CA THR A 476 0.14 10.31 2.15
C THR A 476 -1.38 10.30 2.07
N LEU A 477 -2.02 9.34 2.73
CA LEU A 477 -3.44 9.44 3.10
C LEU A 477 -3.52 10.06 4.49
N TYR A 478 -4.32 11.09 4.68
CA TYR A 478 -4.41 11.81 5.95
C TYR A 478 -5.87 12.01 6.38
N LYS A 479 -6.23 11.57 7.59
CA LYS A 479 -7.57 11.73 8.18
C LYS A 479 -7.52 12.73 9.34
N THR A 480 -8.13 13.90 9.15
CA THR A 480 -8.18 15.04 10.12
C THR A 480 -9.28 14.93 11.17
N GLY A 481 -10.20 13.96 11.02
CA GLY A 481 -11.42 13.80 11.83
C GLY A 481 -12.48 13.07 11.02
N GLU A 482 -13.70 12.95 11.56
CA GLU A 482 -14.83 12.29 10.90
C GLU A 482 -15.39 13.17 9.76
N LYS A 483 -14.77 13.04 8.58
CA LYS A 483 -15.42 13.41 7.32
C LYS A 483 -16.02 12.11 6.77
N VAL A 484 -17.35 12.07 6.66
CA VAL A 484 -18.03 10.95 6.01
C VAL A 484 -17.79 10.99 4.51
N SER A 485 -17.91 9.84 3.84
CA SER A 485 -17.81 9.77 2.38
C SER A 485 -18.88 10.65 1.71
N MET A 486 -18.66 11.04 0.46
CA MET A 486 -19.65 11.69 -0.39
C MET A 486 -20.89 10.81 -0.52
N LYS A 487 -20.71 9.48 -0.64
CA LYS A 487 -21.82 8.51 -0.64
C LYS A 487 -22.67 8.62 0.62
N ASP A 488 -22.03 8.63 1.79
CA ASP A 488 -22.73 8.76 3.09
C ASP A 488 -23.32 10.16 3.27
N LEU A 489 -22.65 11.21 2.82
CA LEU A 489 -23.16 12.58 2.89
C LEU A 489 -24.43 12.73 2.05
N ILE A 490 -24.46 12.16 0.84
CA ILE A 490 -25.66 12.09 0.00
C ILE A 490 -26.78 11.32 0.71
N ALA A 491 -26.48 10.14 1.27
CA ALA A 491 -27.46 9.33 1.99
C ALA A 491 -28.07 10.10 3.17
N GLN A 492 -27.23 10.67 4.03
CA GLN A 492 -27.67 11.48 5.18
C GLN A 492 -28.47 12.72 4.75
N ALA A 493 -28.11 13.36 3.62
CA ALA A 493 -28.85 14.50 3.09
C ALA A 493 -30.25 14.11 2.59
N LYS A 494 -30.39 12.92 1.99
CA LYS A 494 -31.67 12.37 1.51
C LYS A 494 -32.61 11.93 2.62
N GLU A 495 -32.08 11.55 3.79
CA GLU A 495 -32.89 11.17 4.95
C GLU A 495 -33.62 12.35 5.61
N ILE A 496 -33.16 13.59 5.37
CA ILE A 496 -33.82 14.79 5.88
C ILE A 496 -35.20 14.93 5.24
N LYS A 497 -36.24 15.03 6.07
CA LYS A 497 -37.62 15.28 5.62
C LYS A 497 -37.90 16.78 5.57
N ASN A 498 -38.73 17.22 4.62
CA ASN A 498 -39.16 18.62 4.56
C ASN A 498 -40.20 18.94 5.65
N ASP A 499 -39.74 19.19 6.88
CA ASP A 499 -40.56 19.43 8.07
C ASP A 499 -40.77 20.92 8.36
N GLY A 500 -40.99 21.72 7.31
CA GLY A 500 -41.24 23.16 7.41
C GLY A 500 -40.01 24.01 7.13
N TYR A 501 -39.10 23.58 6.25
CA TYR A 501 -38.00 24.40 5.77
C TYR A 501 -38.47 25.47 4.76
N THR A 502 -37.73 26.58 4.67
CA THR A 502 -37.93 27.58 3.63
C THR A 502 -37.70 26.94 2.26
N GLU A 503 -38.50 27.35 1.29
CA GLU A 503 -38.41 26.80 -0.08
C GLU A 503 -37.01 26.99 -0.68
N ALA A 504 -36.37 28.14 -0.40
CA ALA A 504 -35.02 28.42 -0.86
C ALA A 504 -33.96 27.45 -0.29
N SER A 505 -33.94 27.23 1.03
CA SER A 505 -32.95 26.34 1.65
C SER A 505 -33.20 24.86 1.30
N TRP A 506 -34.47 24.46 1.22
CA TRP A 506 -34.85 23.11 0.79
C TRP A 506 -34.47 22.83 -0.66
N ASN A 507 -34.81 23.73 -1.58
CA ASN A 507 -34.49 23.58 -3.00
C ASN A 507 -32.96 23.58 -3.23
N LYS A 508 -32.21 24.35 -2.43
CA LYS A 508 -30.75 24.32 -2.45
C LYS A 508 -30.21 22.94 -2.07
N LEU A 509 -30.69 22.34 -0.98
CA LEU A 509 -30.28 20.98 -0.58
C LEU A 509 -30.57 19.96 -1.68
N GLN A 510 -31.79 19.96 -2.23
CA GLN A 510 -32.16 19.02 -3.31
C GLN A 510 -31.29 19.20 -4.56
N SER A 511 -30.97 20.44 -4.93
CA SER A 511 -30.08 20.73 -6.04
C SER A 511 -28.65 20.23 -5.79
N GLU A 512 -28.12 20.38 -4.57
CA GLU A 512 -26.76 19.92 -4.25
C GLU A 512 -26.68 18.40 -4.12
N ILE A 513 -27.76 17.73 -3.69
CA ILE A 513 -27.87 16.26 -3.76
C ILE A 513 -27.76 15.81 -5.22
N ALA A 514 -28.59 16.36 -6.11
CA ALA A 514 -28.60 15.99 -7.52
C ALA A 514 -27.25 16.25 -8.20
N ALA A 515 -26.59 17.37 -7.88
CA ALA A 515 -25.27 17.70 -8.41
C ALA A 515 -24.17 16.75 -7.90
N ALA A 516 -24.23 16.33 -6.64
CA ALA A 516 -23.32 15.34 -6.08
C ALA A 516 -23.51 13.94 -6.70
N GLU A 517 -24.77 13.54 -6.93
CA GLU A 517 -25.09 12.29 -7.63
C GLU A 517 -24.64 12.29 -9.09
N ASP A 518 -24.85 13.38 -9.83
CA ASP A 518 -24.36 13.51 -11.21
C ASP A 518 -22.82 13.53 -11.29
N LEU A 519 -22.17 14.11 -10.28
CA LEU A 519 -20.71 14.15 -10.21
C LEU A 519 -20.12 12.75 -10.00
N MET A 520 -20.63 12.01 -9.01
CA MET A 520 -20.07 10.72 -8.60
C MET A 520 -20.56 9.56 -9.44
N LYS A 521 -21.80 9.63 -9.95
CA LYS A 521 -22.45 8.59 -10.75
C LYS A 521 -22.40 7.21 -10.09
N TYR A 522 -22.63 7.14 -8.78
CA TYR A 522 -22.58 5.87 -8.06
C TYR A 522 -23.54 4.84 -8.69
N THR A 523 -23.05 3.64 -8.93
CA THR A 523 -23.81 2.48 -9.37
C THR A 523 -24.58 1.94 -8.17
N ALA A 524 -25.89 1.72 -8.34
CA ALA A 524 -26.71 1.07 -7.32
C ALA A 524 -26.38 -0.43 -7.18
N GLU A 525 -26.34 -1.15 -8.31
CA GLU A 525 -25.91 -2.54 -8.41
C GLU A 525 -25.24 -2.79 -9.77
N ASP A 526 -24.04 -3.39 -9.77
CA ASP A 526 -23.39 -3.84 -10.99
C ASP A 526 -23.88 -5.25 -11.35
N LYS A 527 -24.83 -5.30 -12.30
CA LYS A 527 -25.44 -6.56 -12.73
C LYS A 527 -24.44 -7.54 -13.35
N GLY A 528 -23.38 -7.05 -13.99
CA GLY A 528 -22.33 -7.88 -14.56
C GLY A 528 -21.52 -8.55 -13.46
N ALA A 529 -21.12 -7.79 -12.44
CA ALA A 529 -20.44 -8.34 -11.27
C ALA A 529 -21.30 -9.38 -10.54
N ALA A 530 -22.58 -9.08 -10.34
CA ALA A 530 -23.53 -10.02 -9.73
C ALA A 530 -23.68 -11.31 -10.56
N GLN A 531 -23.72 -11.18 -11.89
CA GLN A 531 -23.80 -12.32 -12.80
C GLN A 531 -22.52 -13.18 -12.75
N LEU A 532 -21.34 -12.57 -12.73
CA LEU A 532 -20.06 -13.29 -12.59
C LEU A 532 -20.01 -14.08 -11.27
N ALA A 533 -20.44 -13.46 -10.18
CA ALA A 533 -20.46 -14.11 -8.87
C ALA A 533 -21.46 -15.28 -8.83
N ALA A 534 -22.63 -15.14 -9.46
CA ALA A 534 -23.69 -16.15 -9.44
C ALA A 534 -23.34 -17.42 -10.24
N VAL A 535 -22.52 -17.30 -11.28
CA VAL A 535 -22.15 -18.43 -12.16
C VAL A 535 -20.83 -19.08 -11.78
N TYR A 536 -20.07 -18.51 -10.84
CA TYR A 536 -18.77 -19.05 -10.45
C TYR A 536 -18.92 -20.43 -9.78
N ASP A 537 -18.32 -21.44 -10.40
CA ASP A 537 -18.27 -22.78 -9.82
C ASP A 537 -17.15 -22.89 -8.78
N LYS A 538 -17.53 -22.72 -7.52
CA LYS A 538 -16.62 -22.85 -6.37
C LYS A 538 -16.06 -24.25 -6.13
N THR A 539 -16.52 -25.26 -6.86
CA THR A 539 -16.04 -26.65 -6.70
C THR A 539 -14.90 -26.98 -7.66
N ASN A 540 -14.54 -26.06 -8.55
CA ASN A 540 -13.58 -26.28 -9.61
C ASN A 540 -12.53 -25.15 -9.68
N ASP A 541 -11.32 -25.44 -9.22
CA ASP A 541 -10.13 -24.58 -9.36
C ASP A 541 -9.47 -24.70 -10.76
N ALA A 542 -10.27 -24.92 -11.81
CA ALA A 542 -9.82 -25.07 -13.19
C ALA A 542 -10.75 -24.34 -14.17
N ASP A 543 -10.33 -24.28 -15.44
CA ASP A 543 -11.13 -23.70 -16.50
C ASP A 543 -12.47 -24.44 -16.63
N ASN A 544 -13.55 -23.68 -16.55
CA ASN A 544 -14.92 -24.18 -16.67
C ASN A 544 -15.59 -23.57 -17.90
N ALA A 545 -16.24 -24.40 -18.72
CA ALA A 545 -16.98 -23.93 -19.90
C ALA A 545 -18.26 -23.16 -19.53
N ASN A 546 -18.76 -23.34 -18.30
CA ASN A 546 -19.92 -22.61 -17.78
C ASN A 546 -19.56 -21.21 -17.23
N ASP A 547 -18.28 -20.98 -16.92
CA ASP A 547 -17.84 -19.72 -16.36
C ASP A 547 -17.58 -18.69 -17.47
N MET A 548 -17.98 -17.44 -17.24
CA MET A 548 -17.71 -16.35 -18.18
C MET A 548 -16.24 -15.94 -18.21
N LEU A 549 -15.52 -16.22 -17.11
CA LEU A 549 -14.09 -16.02 -16.97
C LEU A 549 -13.41 -17.37 -16.73
N ASN A 550 -12.24 -17.59 -17.33
CA ASN A 550 -11.46 -18.79 -17.04
C ASN A 550 -10.78 -18.69 -15.66
N TYR A 551 -9.94 -19.68 -15.31
CA TYR A 551 -9.23 -19.71 -14.03
C TYR A 551 -8.40 -18.44 -13.79
N TYR A 552 -7.73 -17.94 -14.83
CA TYR A 552 -6.90 -16.74 -14.78
C TYR A 552 -7.69 -15.43 -14.95
N GLY A 553 -9.03 -15.48 -14.89
CA GLY A 553 -9.85 -14.28 -15.00
C GLY A 553 -10.02 -13.75 -16.43
N TYR A 554 -9.63 -14.49 -17.47
CA TYR A 554 -9.84 -14.10 -18.87
C TYR A 554 -11.26 -14.39 -19.35
N ALA A 555 -11.90 -13.41 -19.99
CA ALA A 555 -13.22 -13.59 -20.58
C ALA A 555 -13.23 -14.67 -21.66
N GLN A 556 -14.28 -15.49 -21.67
CA GLN A 556 -14.44 -16.62 -22.59
C GLN A 556 -15.54 -16.34 -23.63
N SER A 557 -15.45 -17.00 -24.79
CA SER A 557 -16.51 -17.04 -25.82
C SER A 557 -17.13 -15.65 -26.13
N ASP A 558 -18.45 -15.53 -26.12
CA ASP A 558 -19.21 -14.32 -26.47
C ASP A 558 -19.15 -13.21 -25.39
N TYR A 559 -18.37 -13.41 -24.32
CA TYR A 559 -18.15 -12.40 -23.28
C TYR A 559 -16.91 -11.53 -23.56
N LYS A 560 -16.09 -11.91 -24.55
CA LYS A 560 -14.88 -11.18 -24.95
C LYS A 560 -15.16 -9.83 -25.59
N ARG A 561 -14.28 -8.86 -25.32
CA ARG A 561 -14.25 -7.53 -25.95
C ARG A 561 -13.45 -7.57 -27.25
N GLY A 562 -14.12 -7.87 -28.36
CA GLY A 562 -13.44 -8.05 -29.65
C GLY A 562 -12.42 -9.18 -29.56
N ASP A 563 -11.17 -8.91 -29.97
CA ASP A 563 -10.08 -9.89 -29.91
C ASP A 563 -9.35 -9.92 -28.53
N SER A 564 -9.76 -9.07 -27.58
CA SER A 564 -9.21 -9.04 -26.22
C SER A 564 -9.82 -10.13 -25.32
N THR A 565 -9.14 -10.44 -24.21
CA THR A 565 -9.64 -11.28 -23.11
C THR A 565 -10.34 -10.48 -22.01
N ALA A 566 -10.58 -9.18 -22.19
CA ALA A 566 -11.46 -8.40 -21.32
C ALA A 566 -12.95 -8.67 -21.58
N LEU A 567 -13.80 -8.41 -20.59
CA LEU A 567 -15.24 -8.42 -20.72
C LEU A 567 -15.73 -7.32 -21.69
N LYS A 568 -16.73 -7.65 -22.50
CA LYS A 568 -17.32 -6.73 -23.48
C LYS A 568 -17.98 -5.51 -22.84
N ALA A 569 -17.97 -4.39 -23.56
CA ALA A 569 -18.67 -3.17 -23.18
C ALA A 569 -20.17 -3.45 -22.92
N GLY A 570 -20.73 -2.78 -21.91
CA GLY A 570 -22.11 -2.98 -21.46
C GLY A 570 -22.32 -4.17 -20.53
N PHE A 571 -21.27 -4.96 -20.25
CA PHE A 571 -21.37 -6.11 -19.35
C PHE A 571 -21.40 -5.67 -17.87
N SER A 572 -20.45 -4.82 -17.46
CA SER A 572 -20.34 -4.27 -16.11
C SER A 572 -20.28 -2.76 -16.17
N THR A 573 -21.13 -2.10 -15.38
CA THR A 573 -21.16 -0.65 -15.28
C THR A 573 -19.85 -0.07 -14.74
N LEU A 574 -19.19 -0.77 -13.82
CA LEU A 574 -17.90 -0.40 -13.27
C LEU A 574 -16.82 -0.50 -14.37
N LEU A 575 -16.85 -1.55 -15.18
CA LEU A 575 -15.94 -1.68 -16.31
C LEU A 575 -16.19 -0.62 -17.37
N ASP A 576 -17.44 -0.33 -17.72
CA ASP A 576 -17.79 0.73 -18.66
C ASP A 576 -17.25 2.09 -18.18
N LYS A 577 -17.35 2.39 -16.88
CA LYS A 577 -16.76 3.61 -16.29
C LYS A 577 -15.24 3.68 -16.45
N THR A 578 -14.57 2.54 -16.29
CA THR A 578 -13.10 2.46 -16.26
C THR A 578 -12.44 2.18 -17.61
N MET A 579 -13.19 1.69 -18.59
CA MET A 579 -12.64 1.38 -19.91
C MET A 579 -13.19 2.30 -21.01
N ASP A 580 -14.45 2.71 -20.90
CA ASP A 580 -15.15 3.43 -21.97
C ASP A 580 -15.38 4.90 -21.63
N MET A 581 -15.90 5.19 -20.43
CA MET A 581 -16.24 6.56 -20.03
C MET A 581 -15.05 7.34 -19.47
N GLN A 582 -14.08 6.63 -18.88
CA GLN A 582 -12.87 7.18 -18.29
C GLN A 582 -13.12 8.31 -17.28
N LEU A 583 -13.95 8.03 -16.27
CA LEU A 583 -14.41 9.05 -15.32
C LEU A 583 -13.31 9.51 -14.37
N LEU A 584 -12.80 10.72 -14.58
CA LEU A 584 -11.84 11.41 -13.70
C LEU A 584 -12.43 12.70 -13.14
N ILE A 585 -12.49 12.81 -11.81
CA ILE A 585 -12.89 14.02 -11.11
C ILE A 585 -11.64 14.76 -10.63
N ALA A 586 -11.44 15.97 -11.15
CA ALA A 586 -10.39 16.85 -10.66
C ALA A 586 -10.65 17.27 -9.21
N LYS A 587 -9.59 17.30 -8.39
CA LYS A 587 -9.62 17.67 -6.96
C LYS A 587 -10.60 18.80 -6.62
N LYS A 588 -10.43 19.95 -7.26
CA LYS A 588 -11.22 21.16 -6.95
C LYS A 588 -12.71 20.96 -7.23
N LYS A 589 -13.07 20.16 -8.24
CA LYS A 589 -14.47 19.86 -8.56
C LYS A 589 -15.09 18.99 -7.46
N PHE A 590 -14.37 17.95 -7.02
CA PHE A 590 -14.78 17.10 -5.92
C PHE A 590 -14.94 17.89 -4.60
N GLU A 591 -13.89 18.62 -4.19
CA GLU A 591 -13.90 19.40 -2.94
C GLU A 591 -15.03 20.44 -2.93
N ASN A 592 -15.22 21.18 -4.02
CA ASN A 592 -16.28 22.19 -4.10
C ASN A 592 -17.68 21.58 -4.02
N GLN A 593 -17.91 20.41 -4.64
CA GLN A 593 -19.22 19.77 -4.59
C GLN A 593 -19.50 19.20 -3.19
N TYR A 594 -18.48 18.61 -2.56
CA TYR A 594 -18.59 18.12 -1.19
C TYR A 594 -18.93 19.25 -0.22
N ASP A 595 -18.17 20.35 -0.28
CA ASP A 595 -18.39 21.51 0.57
C ASP A 595 -19.78 22.14 0.33
N SER A 596 -20.23 22.21 -0.93
CA SER A 596 -21.56 22.74 -1.28
C SER A 596 -22.70 21.90 -0.70
N LEU A 597 -22.62 20.57 -0.80
CA LEU A 597 -23.62 19.66 -0.24
C LEU A 597 -23.64 19.73 1.30
N LEU A 598 -22.46 19.73 1.92
CA LEU A 598 -22.34 19.87 3.37
C LEU A 598 -22.93 21.19 3.85
N GLU A 599 -22.61 22.30 3.17
CA GLU A 599 -23.13 23.63 3.50
C GLU A 599 -24.65 23.68 3.33
N ALA A 600 -25.21 23.13 2.26
CA ALA A 600 -26.65 23.07 2.04
C ALA A 600 -27.38 22.24 3.11
N LYS A 601 -26.77 21.13 3.55
CA LYS A 601 -27.30 20.27 4.62
C LYS A 601 -27.33 21.00 5.97
N VAL A 602 -26.25 21.71 6.31
CA VAL A 602 -26.10 22.38 7.62
C VAL A 602 -26.91 23.69 7.69
N ASN A 603 -27.10 24.39 6.56
CA ASN A 603 -27.77 25.69 6.50
C ASN A 603 -29.26 25.62 6.12
N LEU A 604 -29.93 24.49 6.39
CA LEU A 604 -31.38 24.41 6.28
C LEU A 604 -32.06 25.40 7.23
N GLN A 605 -33.06 26.14 6.74
CA GLN A 605 -33.73 27.21 7.49
C GLN A 605 -35.21 26.88 7.68
N LYS A 606 -35.72 26.85 8.91
CA LYS A 606 -37.16 26.67 9.15
C LYS A 606 -37.95 27.92 8.75
N LYS A 607 -39.16 27.73 8.23
CA LYS A 607 -40.12 28.82 7.99
C LYS A 607 -40.42 29.49 9.32
N GLU A 608 -40.36 30.81 9.38
CA GLU A 608 -40.80 31.54 10.56
C GLU A 608 -42.28 31.26 10.79
N THR A 609 -42.61 30.68 11.95
CA THR A 609 -43.99 30.65 12.43
C THR A 609 -44.33 32.03 12.93
N ASN A 610 -45.16 32.77 12.18
CA ASN A 610 -45.86 33.93 12.71
C ASN A 610 -46.80 33.47 13.83
N ASN A 611 -46.29 33.38 15.06
CA ASN A 611 -47.11 33.58 16.24
C ASN A 611 -46.91 35.04 16.64
N ASP A 612 -47.86 35.88 16.24
CA ASP A 612 -48.14 37.11 16.96
C ASP A 612 -48.49 36.74 18.40
N VAL A 613 -47.55 36.88 19.33
CA VAL A 613 -47.81 37.49 20.64
C VAL A 613 -46.52 38.21 21.06
N ASN A 614 -46.63 39.54 21.21
CA ASN A 614 -45.72 40.35 22.01
C ASN A 614 -45.48 39.66 23.36
N ASP A 615 -44.27 39.17 23.62
CA ASP A 615 -43.72 39.33 24.95
C ASP A 615 -42.19 39.44 24.93
N ASN A 616 -41.73 40.56 25.44
CA ASN A 616 -40.33 40.77 25.80
C ASN A 616 -39.97 39.77 26.90
N ASN A 617 -39.11 38.78 26.61
CA ASN A 617 -38.06 38.46 27.55
C ASN A 617 -36.95 37.60 26.95
N ASN A 618 -35.73 38.11 27.12
CA ASN A 618 -34.50 37.33 27.16
C ASN A 618 -34.69 36.08 28.04
N ASN A 619 -34.49 34.90 27.47
CA ASN A 619 -33.57 33.92 28.05
C ASN A 619 -33.30 32.79 27.06
N ASN A 620 -32.03 32.71 26.67
CA ASN A 620 -31.48 31.69 25.80
C ASN A 620 -31.02 30.51 26.67
N ASN A 621 -31.80 29.43 26.75
CA ASN A 621 -31.30 28.12 27.18
C ASN A 621 -32.26 26.97 26.81
N GLY A 622 -31.71 25.84 26.34
CA GLY A 622 -32.41 24.56 26.21
C GLY A 622 -32.38 23.98 24.80
N ASN A 623 -31.29 23.30 24.44
CA ASN A 623 -31.22 21.82 24.31
C ASN A 623 -32.13 21.22 23.23
N ASN A 624 -31.53 20.97 22.06
CA ASN A 624 -31.90 19.81 21.25
C ASN A 624 -30.65 18.95 21.07
N THR A 625 -30.63 17.83 21.77
CA THR A 625 -29.61 16.78 21.73
C THR A 625 -29.87 15.88 20.53
N ASP A 626 -28.96 15.94 19.56
CA ASP A 626 -28.47 14.84 18.70
C ASP A 626 -28.02 15.44 17.36
N ASN A 627 -26.74 15.83 17.32
CA ASN A 627 -25.90 15.98 16.14
C ASN A 627 -24.50 16.39 16.63
N ASN A 628 -23.75 15.43 17.16
CA ASN A 628 -22.32 15.62 17.39
C ASN A 628 -21.57 15.52 16.04
N VAL A 629 -21.77 16.49 15.15
CA VAL A 629 -20.71 16.91 14.24
C VAL A 629 -20.07 18.11 14.91
N THR A 630 -19.09 17.83 15.76
CA THR A 630 -18.22 18.86 16.32
C THR A 630 -17.57 19.61 15.15
N PRO A 631 -17.57 20.96 15.11
CA PRO A 631 -16.80 21.69 14.11
C PRO A 631 -15.37 21.15 14.12
N ALA A 632 -14.89 20.68 12.96
CA ALA A 632 -13.59 20.04 12.82
C ALA A 632 -12.53 20.80 13.62
N ALA A 633 -11.78 20.09 14.47
CA ALA A 633 -10.64 20.68 15.17
C ALA A 633 -9.72 21.29 14.11
N THR A 634 -9.63 22.62 14.09
CA THR A 634 -8.87 23.33 13.07
C THR A 634 -7.42 22.86 13.17
N ALA A 635 -6.85 22.36 12.08
CA ALA A 635 -5.47 21.87 12.06
C ALA A 635 -4.54 22.85 12.79
N LYS A 636 -3.84 22.38 13.82
CA LYS A 636 -2.99 23.23 14.65
C LYS A 636 -1.71 23.53 13.90
N LEU A 637 -1.70 24.65 13.20
CA LEU A 637 -0.49 25.27 12.67
C LEU A 637 0.46 25.59 13.83
N GLN A 638 1.56 24.86 13.89
CA GLN A 638 2.64 25.14 14.84
C GLN A 638 3.88 25.57 14.04
N LEU A 639 4.30 26.82 14.23
CA LEU A 639 5.55 27.31 13.64
C LEU A 639 6.68 27.16 14.65
N LYS A 640 7.83 26.62 14.24
CA LYS A 640 9.05 26.59 15.05
C LYS A 640 10.11 27.52 14.46
N ALA A 641 10.86 28.17 15.34
CA ALA A 641 12.06 28.94 15.01
C ALA A 641 13.26 28.27 15.70
N GLY A 642 13.99 27.44 14.96
CA GLY A 642 14.91 26.45 15.54
C GLY A 642 14.13 25.44 16.39
N LYS A 643 14.57 25.20 17.63
CA LYS A 643 13.90 24.27 18.56
C LYS A 643 12.67 24.86 19.29
N LYS A 644 12.38 26.15 19.14
CA LYS A 644 11.33 26.85 19.91
C LYS A 644 10.04 27.04 19.12
N THR A 645 8.90 26.73 19.73
CA THR A 645 7.58 27.04 19.19
C THR A 645 7.29 28.53 19.20
N VAL A 646 6.74 29.04 18.10
CA VAL A 646 6.36 30.43 17.87
C VAL A 646 4.85 30.54 17.91
N LYS A 647 4.31 31.30 18.88
CA LYS A 647 2.88 31.58 18.96
C LYS A 647 2.46 32.62 17.91
N ALA A 648 1.27 32.48 17.34
CA ALA A 648 0.70 33.49 16.46
C ALA A 648 0.64 34.86 17.17
N GLY A 649 0.92 35.94 16.44
CA GLY A 649 0.96 37.32 16.96
C GLY A 649 2.17 37.67 17.84
N SER A 650 2.96 36.69 18.27
CA SER A 650 4.11 36.90 19.16
C SER A 650 5.23 37.72 18.49
N THR A 651 6.13 38.29 19.30
CA THR A 651 7.30 39.03 18.82
C THR A 651 8.59 38.27 19.13
N ILE A 652 9.35 37.91 18.10
CA ILE A 652 10.69 37.32 18.22
C ILE A 652 11.75 38.41 18.14
N ALA A 653 12.74 38.38 19.04
CA ALA A 653 13.91 39.24 18.95
C ALA A 653 15.05 38.52 18.20
N LEU A 654 15.61 39.16 17.17
CA LEU A 654 16.72 38.61 16.39
C LEU A 654 17.84 39.66 16.26
N LYS A 655 19.07 39.33 16.67
CA LYS A 655 20.23 40.23 16.56
C LYS A 655 20.58 40.44 15.08
N LYS A 656 21.00 41.66 14.70
CA LYS A 656 21.50 41.94 13.34
C LYS A 656 22.52 40.89 12.89
N GLY A 657 22.38 40.37 11.67
CA GLY A 657 23.27 39.40 11.06
C GLY A 657 22.95 37.93 11.36
N LYS A 658 22.14 37.62 12.39
CA LYS A 658 21.77 36.24 12.74
C LYS A 658 20.65 35.68 11.86
N THR A 659 20.69 34.36 11.68
CA THR A 659 19.74 33.57 10.89
C THR A 659 19.03 32.56 11.79
N VAL A 660 17.76 32.28 11.53
CA VAL A 660 16.99 31.21 12.16
C VAL A 660 16.22 30.43 11.09
N GLN A 661 16.17 29.11 11.22
CA GLN A 661 15.34 28.25 10.37
C GLN A 661 13.91 28.24 10.90
N LEU A 662 12.96 28.53 10.03
CA LEU A 662 11.55 28.32 10.30
C LEU A 662 11.10 26.98 9.75
N SER A 663 10.32 26.24 10.53
CA SER A 663 9.58 25.07 10.07
C SER A 663 8.13 25.22 10.49
N LEU A 664 7.22 25.10 9.53
CA LEU A 664 5.79 25.06 9.80
C LEU A 664 5.39 23.60 9.86
N THR A 665 4.85 23.18 11.01
CA THR A 665 4.25 21.88 11.18
C THR A 665 2.74 22.02 11.26
N ILE A 666 2.02 21.11 10.60
CA ILE A 666 0.56 20.99 10.68
C ILE A 666 0.32 19.69 11.43
N ASN A 667 -0.22 19.77 12.65
CA ASN A 667 -0.43 18.61 13.52
C ASN A 667 0.82 17.71 13.69
N GLY A 668 2.02 18.27 13.65
CA GLY A 668 3.28 17.54 13.86
C GLY A 668 4.08 17.22 12.59
N VAL A 669 3.49 17.28 11.40
CA VAL A 669 4.17 17.00 10.12
C VAL A 669 4.75 18.28 9.53
N THR A 670 6.02 18.26 9.08
CA THR A 670 6.67 19.42 8.48
C THR A 670 6.17 19.65 7.05
N GLY A 671 5.51 20.80 6.81
CA GLY A 671 5.00 21.13 5.48
C GLY A 671 6.11 21.41 4.47
N LYS A 672 6.10 20.71 3.32
CA LYS A 672 7.08 20.90 2.22
C LYS A 672 6.72 22.08 1.28
N ASN A 673 5.47 22.57 1.27
CA ASN A 673 4.98 23.66 0.39
C ASN A 673 4.65 24.99 1.12
N VAL A 674 5.47 25.36 2.10
CA VAL A 674 5.20 26.55 2.93
C VAL A 674 5.67 27.82 2.22
N LYS A 675 4.75 28.76 2.00
CA LYS A 675 5.06 30.09 1.46
C LYS A 675 5.38 31.05 2.60
N TYR A 676 6.54 31.69 2.54
CA TYR A 676 6.98 32.68 3.52
C TYR A 676 6.96 34.10 2.95
N LYS A 677 6.39 35.05 3.68
CA LYS A 677 6.35 36.48 3.32
C LYS A 677 6.82 37.35 4.50
N THR A 678 7.47 38.47 4.16
CA THR A 678 7.93 39.49 5.12
C THR A 678 7.43 40.86 4.65
N SER A 679 6.95 41.67 5.59
CA SER A 679 6.45 43.02 5.29
C SER A 679 7.56 44.04 5.01
N ASN A 680 8.83 43.71 5.31
CA ASN A 680 9.96 44.59 5.01
C ASN A 680 11.25 43.79 4.78
N LYS A 681 11.50 43.44 3.51
CA LYS A 681 12.69 42.69 3.06
C LYS A 681 14.03 43.40 3.33
N LYS A 682 14.03 44.73 3.53
CA LYS A 682 15.25 45.51 3.86
C LYS A 682 15.68 45.33 5.33
N VAL A 683 14.77 44.89 6.20
CA VAL A 683 15.02 44.68 7.63
C VAL A 683 15.14 43.20 7.97
N VAL A 684 14.28 42.34 7.40
CA VAL A 684 14.31 40.88 7.55
C VAL A 684 14.12 40.23 6.19
N LYS A 685 15.08 39.39 5.76
CA LYS A 685 14.96 38.55 4.55
C LYS A 685 14.56 37.14 4.95
N ILE A 686 13.74 36.48 4.13
CA ILE A 686 13.33 35.08 4.31
C ILE A 686 13.38 34.36 2.96
N SER A 687 13.96 33.15 2.91
CA SER A 687 13.99 32.30 1.72
C SER A 687 12.67 31.54 1.52
N SER A 688 12.49 30.96 0.34
CA SER A 688 11.41 29.99 0.07
C SER A 688 11.44 28.78 1.01
N THR A 689 12.65 28.38 1.44
CA THR A 689 12.88 27.27 2.38
C THR A 689 12.75 27.66 3.86
N GLY A 690 12.33 28.89 4.19
CA GLY A 690 12.11 29.33 5.57
C GLY A 690 13.36 29.80 6.34
N LYS A 691 14.52 29.98 5.69
CA LYS A 691 15.70 30.60 6.33
C LYS A 691 15.48 32.11 6.48
N MET A 692 15.34 32.58 7.72
CA MET A 692 15.08 33.99 8.04
C MET A 692 16.30 34.68 8.62
N LYS A 693 16.73 35.82 8.03
CA LYS A 693 17.91 36.61 8.45
C LYS A 693 17.54 38.06 8.78
N ALA A 694 18.01 38.56 9.93
CA ALA A 694 17.91 39.97 10.29
C ALA A 694 19.01 40.79 9.61
N VAL A 695 18.63 41.67 8.68
CA VAL A 695 19.57 42.40 7.81
C VAL A 695 19.90 43.80 8.37
N LYS A 696 18.92 44.47 8.99
CA LYS A 696 19.08 45.82 9.55
C LYS A 696 18.40 45.94 10.93
N LYS A 697 18.98 46.75 11.82
CA LYS A 697 18.34 47.13 13.09
C LYS A 697 17.15 48.05 12.83
N SER A 698 16.02 47.81 13.49
CA SER A 698 14.80 48.60 13.30
C SER A 698 14.04 48.76 14.62
N LYS A 699 13.61 49.99 14.90
CA LYS A 699 12.68 50.27 16.01
C LYS A 699 11.27 49.74 15.72
N LYS A 700 10.89 49.61 14.44
CA LYS A 700 9.60 49.05 14.00
C LYS A 700 9.67 47.52 13.88
N LYS A 701 8.64 46.82 14.37
CA LYS A 701 8.49 45.36 14.24
C LYS A 701 8.14 45.00 12.79
N VAL A 702 8.79 43.98 12.24
CA VAL A 702 8.53 43.45 10.89
C VAL A 702 7.55 42.28 10.98
N LYS A 703 6.49 42.27 10.18
CA LYS A 703 5.53 41.16 10.14
C LYS A 703 6.08 40.06 9.23
N VAL A 704 6.07 38.82 9.71
CA VAL A 704 6.42 37.62 8.94
C VAL A 704 5.24 36.66 8.96
N THR A 705 4.88 36.15 7.79
CA THR A 705 3.75 35.25 7.61
C THR A 705 4.24 33.98 6.93
N ALA A 706 3.95 32.83 7.53
CA ALA A 706 4.08 31.51 6.92
C ALA A 706 2.69 31.00 6.56
N SER A 707 2.53 30.44 5.37
CA SER A 707 1.23 29.97 4.87
C SER A 707 1.35 28.63 4.15
N PHE A 708 0.38 27.76 4.36
CA PHE A 708 0.19 26.48 3.68
C PHE A 708 -1.28 26.39 3.25
N GLY A 709 -1.54 26.27 1.95
CA GLY A 709 -2.90 26.42 1.42
C GLY A 709 -3.56 27.75 1.83
N LYS A 710 -4.80 27.68 2.33
CA LYS A 710 -5.56 28.83 2.87
C LYS A 710 -5.14 29.22 4.30
N GLN A 711 -4.45 28.33 5.02
CA GLN A 711 -4.08 28.53 6.42
C GLN A 711 -2.81 29.38 6.57
N LYS A 712 -2.77 30.26 7.58
CA LYS A 712 -1.68 31.24 7.78
C LYS A 712 -1.35 31.41 9.25
N ILE A 713 -0.06 31.45 9.57
CA ILE A 713 0.44 31.90 10.87
C ILE A 713 1.30 33.14 10.68
N THR A 714 1.00 34.18 11.46
CA THR A 714 1.70 35.47 11.37
C THR A 714 2.31 35.81 12.72
N PHE A 715 3.55 36.27 12.72
CA PHE A 715 4.27 36.75 13.90
C PHE A 715 5.06 38.02 13.55
N LYS A 716 5.63 38.66 14.57
CA LYS A 716 6.42 39.89 14.46
C LYS A 716 7.88 39.62 14.79
N VAL A 717 8.80 40.30 14.12
CA VAL A 717 10.25 40.24 14.39
C VAL A 717 10.74 41.63 14.78
N LYS A 718 11.40 41.74 15.93
CA LYS A 718 12.14 42.93 16.37
C LYS A 718 13.63 42.68 16.17
N THR A 719 14.25 43.44 15.27
CA THR A 719 15.69 43.34 15.04
C THR A 719 16.44 44.23 16.02
N LYS A 720 17.28 43.63 16.87
CA LYS A 720 18.06 44.34 17.90
C LYS A 720 19.49 44.60 17.47
#